data_AF-A0A2H3BHH6-F1
#
_entry.id   AF-A0A2H3BHH6-F1
#
_cell.length_a   1.000
_cell.length_b   1.000
_cell.length_c   1.000
_cell.angle_alpha   90.00
_cell.angle_beta   90.00
_cell.angle_gamma   90.00
#
_symmetry.space_group_name_H-M   'P 1'
#
loop_
_entity.id
_entity.type
_entity.pdbx_description
1 polymer ?
#
loop_
_entity_poly.entity_id
_entity_poly.type
_entity_poly.pdbx_seq_one_letter_code
_entity_poly.pdbx_strand_id
1 'polypeptide(L)'
;MDSDSDTLVSAPSSEEKSSLIQRHNAKQVTAPHTPVAVTDLFARKAAPLHLPKLDKYLSSLQPPDFLRDDSKWDKNSMFPPMDRLALTGSSLDDLETNSKVPASWRDRKTILGSAVGIVLGVTGSSALATYYSLQGLTNTVQIFALILNTIVPVKGSGVLSEWRQLFLGTIPNIIALNFASTLIQSLVYLIIFFAISSGLLYYFFRSALGCDRYTCIEGLQQTVQEGKRWALLIVTFILTVVYLPLSTMAVHVLVWSEDLWAVPNPYTNATSFPPIVASLGPAEEYRDPLDFCWTTTMKKNEINFAPVVVVLAAIVVLSLTIWFPIALRSVIKHSVPKVDRYTSLGRLRNSVDLDGEYHRLLSRDQNPFAFLYSGYRRGWGTYQSTYLFAKFSTLVIIAVIDPDNCLFRSFSRSTISIVRQVLLLISTIGFFLAQCIVAPFLDPVNNASEWTSRLNYVATATIALLVALDVPGQNIYNVYLLYIIYIITYGLSIYFTIINLGPVRRMVKRLARRIDFSIDIFSPRLDLSPLSPHTKRRIWQESITALLLTSPECRIPAKQRMVYAQARDSEFPPYLLNFCGTPAERHAENLKILREIGSLKYNKASALLSGPDYEWFRKLESQIQKHFIGPDCYWKSPSETKPELVGCANFFGNAWWIPFPPTLVLRYDSGSYAVLQEVADLEAYISQNSSHSIRRRRHIRLSLRALDGQVVKWPYEHITPIGSQSPLSWGRRRYTTQSSVHYDRCVLRIKHRGHLAWQGLQLGSGFDIRLAYSKKLDLDGSVIGLNDDFDLTSPLARFFMLNSQLVSSRLAYIESTLASYRRHHRKECHRKSEALTYRFLSHVYDHPREPSGLTASSIELEKDSRVRVLMSGSEEVFSAAYNRFSAVSIDETRTWWYIFWDDLWRRNHDTISGLELHAVDFNPYYPTSIAYTPLPRAALETFLTQRGLLSKSPRWGDFFHPGFLNKLYLRLNETVFRGSSRAILFHIGQDHSELDMEDVDLDTLVQPSTLGTGGGTDHDNSSIRARPAYRWEGLLSDPVLRGSRRSRNFLAKLGAWMGVTPLWRSGVPSPGLSLDVQMENGRYVLLDDGSSFGGSHVDGMKLDSL
;
A
#
# COMPACT_ATOMS: atom_id res chain seq x y z
N MET A 1 -7.03 -40.78 2.17
CA MET A 1 -6.59 -42.18 2.11
C MET A 1 -5.56 -42.26 1.03
N ASP A 2 -4.47 -42.92 1.42
CA ASP A 2 -3.29 -43.38 0.68
C ASP A 2 -2.40 -42.32 0.02
N SER A 3 -1.07 -42.37 0.11
CA SER A 3 -0.06 -42.86 1.07
C SER A 3 1.28 -42.48 0.41
N ASP A 4 2.37 -42.67 1.15
CA ASP A 4 3.77 -42.64 0.70
C ASP A 4 4.46 -41.27 0.86
N SER A 5 5.59 -41.13 1.56
CA SER A 5 6.37 -42.02 2.41
C SER A 5 7.43 -41.13 3.06
N ASP A 6 7.33 -40.91 4.37
CA ASP A 6 8.34 -40.20 5.15
C ASP A 6 9.64 -41.00 5.18
N THR A 7 10.64 -40.56 4.42
CA THR A 7 12.03 -40.97 4.61
C THR A 7 12.74 -39.89 5.43
N LEU A 8 12.76 -40.11 6.75
CA LEU A 8 13.68 -39.48 7.68
C LEU A 8 15.13 -39.77 7.24
N VAL A 9 15.75 -38.82 6.54
CA VAL A 9 17.21 -38.79 6.43
C VAL A 9 17.74 -38.15 7.71
N SER A 10 18.29 -39.00 8.57
CA SER A 10 19.04 -38.64 9.77
C SER A 10 20.09 -37.56 9.46
N ALA A 11 20.04 -36.46 10.20
CA ALA A 11 21.09 -35.45 10.22
C ALA A 11 22.41 -36.09 10.69
N PRO A 12 23.56 -35.81 10.04
CA PRO A 12 24.85 -36.28 10.54
C PRO A 12 25.20 -35.52 11.83
N SER A 13 25.77 -36.27 12.78
CA SER A 13 26.23 -35.84 14.09
C SER A 13 27.24 -34.69 14.00
N SER A 14 27.24 -33.88 15.05
CA SER A 14 27.94 -32.59 15.20
C SER A 14 29.46 -32.67 15.35
N GLU A 15 30.11 -33.79 15.01
CA GLU A 15 31.57 -33.97 15.18
C GLU A 15 32.34 -34.24 13.88
N GLU A 16 31.67 -34.31 12.73
CA GLU A 16 32.32 -34.52 11.41
C GLU A 16 32.18 -33.31 10.43
N LYS A 17 31.87 -32.12 10.95
CA LYS A 17 31.77 -30.87 10.15
C LYS A 17 32.96 -29.91 10.29
N SER A 18 34.04 -30.34 10.93
CA SER A 18 35.26 -29.53 11.13
C SER A 18 36.38 -29.83 10.13
N SER A 19 36.14 -30.62 9.08
CA SER A 19 37.20 -31.14 8.20
C SER A 19 36.96 -30.92 6.70
N LEU A 20 36.38 -29.79 6.29
CA LEU A 20 36.44 -29.30 4.90
C LEU A 20 36.71 -27.79 4.86
N ILE A 21 37.66 -27.34 5.67
CA ILE A 21 38.36 -26.08 5.41
C ILE A 21 39.54 -26.46 4.51
N GLN A 22 39.43 -26.23 3.21
CA GLN A 22 40.62 -26.25 2.35
C GLN A 22 41.45 -25.02 2.70
N ARG A 23 42.22 -25.11 3.78
CA ARG A 23 43.26 -24.15 4.13
C ARG A 23 44.25 -24.15 2.99
N HIS A 24 44.20 -23.14 2.13
CA HIS A 24 45.37 -22.83 1.31
C HIS A 24 46.48 -22.40 2.26
N ASN A 25 47.41 -23.32 2.53
CA ASN A 25 48.64 -23.03 3.24
C ASN A 25 49.50 -22.11 2.36
N ALA A 26 49.35 -20.80 2.54
CA ALA A 26 50.29 -19.83 2.02
C ALA A 26 51.59 -19.89 2.85
N LYS A 27 52.71 -20.04 2.16
CA LYS A 27 54.05 -20.00 2.75
C LYS A 27 54.27 -18.65 3.43
N GLN A 28 54.66 -18.70 4.70
CA GLN A 28 55.27 -17.57 5.40
C GLN A 28 56.52 -17.10 4.66
N VAL A 29 56.61 -15.79 4.41
CA VAL A 29 57.71 -14.86 4.75
C VAL A 29 57.59 -13.63 3.84
N THR A 30 57.21 -12.47 4.40
CA THR A 30 57.85 -11.15 4.18
C THR A 30 57.29 -10.10 5.17
N ALA A 31 58.13 -9.13 5.54
CA ALA A 31 58.00 -7.92 6.38
C ALA A 31 56.60 -7.41 6.86
N PRO A 32 56.51 -6.64 7.98
CA PRO A 32 55.23 -6.21 8.55
C PRO A 32 54.60 -5.07 7.72
N HIS A 33 53.91 -5.41 6.63
CA HIS A 33 53.01 -4.47 5.98
C HIS A 33 51.76 -4.33 6.84
N THR A 34 51.29 -3.10 7.01
CA THR A 34 50.03 -2.83 7.70
C THR A 34 48.94 -2.67 6.64
N PRO A 35 47.96 -3.58 6.56
CA PRO A 35 46.90 -3.49 5.56
C PRO A 35 46.10 -2.20 5.79
N VAL A 36 45.73 -1.53 4.69
CA VAL A 36 45.00 -0.26 4.75
C VAL A 36 43.51 -0.55 4.86
N ALA A 37 42.82 0.07 5.81
CA ALA A 37 41.39 -0.13 5.99
C ALA A 37 40.61 0.35 4.75
N VAL A 38 39.61 -0.43 4.34
CA VAL A 38 38.73 -0.10 3.20
C VAL A 38 37.98 1.21 3.44
N THR A 39 37.68 1.54 4.69
CA THR A 39 37.08 2.82 5.07
C THR A 39 37.96 4.03 4.76
N ASP A 40 39.28 3.90 4.87
CA ASP A 40 40.23 4.93 4.48
C ASP A 40 40.40 4.98 2.96
N LEU A 41 40.39 3.83 2.28
CA LEU A 41 40.45 3.74 0.82
C LEU A 41 39.23 4.36 0.14
N PHE A 42 38.04 4.28 0.76
CA PHE A 42 36.80 4.86 0.23
C PHE A 42 36.54 6.28 0.73
N ALA A 43 37.41 6.84 1.55
CA ALA A 43 37.27 8.20 2.06
C ALA A 43 37.29 9.25 0.94
N ARG A 44 36.64 10.40 1.19
CA ARG A 44 36.59 11.52 0.22
C ARG A 44 37.96 12.05 -0.19
N LYS A 45 38.91 12.04 0.75
CA LYS A 45 40.29 12.51 0.55
C LYS A 45 41.28 11.37 0.30
N ALA A 46 40.80 10.16 0.02
CA ALA A 46 41.66 9.03 -0.28
C ALA A 46 42.52 9.32 -1.53
N ALA A 47 43.72 8.75 -1.57
CA ALA A 47 44.52 8.75 -2.78
C ALA A 47 43.86 7.85 -3.86
N PRO A 48 44.08 8.13 -5.16
CA PRO A 48 43.60 7.26 -6.23
C PRO A 48 44.26 5.88 -6.17
N LEU A 49 43.45 4.82 -6.25
CA LEU A 49 43.91 3.44 -6.44
C LEU A 49 44.34 3.20 -7.90
N HIS A 50 45.56 2.72 -8.10
CA HIS A 50 46.14 2.42 -9.39
C HIS A 50 46.09 0.91 -9.68
N LEU A 51 45.35 0.54 -10.74
CA LEU A 51 45.14 -0.86 -11.15
C LEU A 51 45.54 -1.04 -12.63
N PRO A 52 46.86 -1.11 -12.95
CA PRO A 52 47.34 -1.09 -14.34
C PRO A 52 46.87 -2.30 -15.15
N LYS A 53 46.72 -3.47 -14.52
CA LYS A 53 46.20 -4.70 -15.15
C LYS A 53 44.74 -4.49 -15.62
N LEU A 54 43.91 -3.89 -14.77
CA LEU A 54 42.52 -3.55 -15.10
C LEU A 54 42.45 -2.44 -16.16
N ASP A 55 43.22 -1.37 -16.01
CA ASP A 55 43.24 -0.25 -16.97
C ASP A 55 43.65 -0.74 -18.38
N LYS A 56 44.62 -1.66 -18.48
CA LYS A 56 45.01 -2.29 -19.75
C LYS A 56 43.88 -3.13 -20.34
N TYR A 57 43.17 -3.91 -19.52
CA TYR A 57 42.00 -4.68 -19.97
C TYR A 57 40.90 -3.76 -20.50
N LEU A 58 40.50 -2.73 -19.74
CA LEU A 58 39.46 -1.79 -20.14
C LEU A 58 39.83 -1.02 -21.42
N SER A 59 41.11 -0.67 -21.59
CA SER A 59 41.61 -0.02 -22.81
C SER A 59 41.58 -0.93 -24.05
N SER A 60 41.57 -2.25 -23.86
CA SER A 60 41.51 -3.24 -24.95
C SER A 60 40.08 -3.53 -25.42
N LEU A 61 39.07 -3.07 -24.69
CA LEU A 61 37.67 -3.30 -25.04
C LEU A 61 37.29 -2.52 -26.30
N GLN A 62 36.77 -3.23 -27.29
CA GLN A 62 36.23 -2.57 -28.48
C GLN A 62 34.95 -1.80 -28.14
N PRO A 63 34.78 -0.59 -28.71
CA PRO A 63 33.53 0.16 -28.59
C PRO A 63 32.40 -0.57 -29.33
N PRO A 64 31.16 -0.44 -28.87
CA PRO A 64 29.97 -0.95 -29.58
C PRO A 64 29.89 -0.45 -31.03
N ASP A 65 29.29 -1.27 -31.91
CA ASP A 65 29.18 -0.94 -33.34
C ASP A 65 28.44 0.37 -33.61
N PHE A 66 27.45 0.71 -32.78
CA PHE A 66 26.67 1.94 -32.91
C PHE A 66 27.42 3.21 -32.48
N LEU A 67 28.66 3.10 -31.99
CA LEU A 67 29.52 4.24 -31.63
C LEU A 67 30.57 4.55 -32.70
N ARG A 68 30.76 3.63 -33.65
CA ARG A 68 31.72 3.81 -34.74
C ARG A 68 31.28 4.93 -35.67
N ASP A 69 32.23 5.55 -36.37
CA ASP A 69 31.96 6.70 -37.25
C ASP A 69 31.15 6.32 -38.50
N ASP A 70 31.13 5.04 -38.86
CA ASP A 70 30.29 4.42 -39.89
C ASP A 70 28.89 4.01 -39.38
N SER A 71 28.53 4.33 -38.14
CA SER A 71 27.25 3.95 -37.57
C SER A 71 26.07 4.70 -38.22
N LYS A 72 24.96 3.99 -38.41
CA LYS A 72 23.70 4.55 -38.93
C LYS A 72 22.95 5.44 -37.92
N TRP A 73 23.45 5.57 -36.69
CA TRP A 73 22.74 6.22 -35.59
C TRP A 73 23.28 7.63 -35.35
N ASP A 74 22.38 8.61 -35.32
CA ASP A 74 22.75 9.98 -34.97
C ASP A 74 23.14 10.07 -33.49
N LYS A 75 24.41 10.41 -33.24
CA LYS A 75 25.02 10.53 -31.92
C LYS A 75 24.33 11.58 -31.03
N ASN A 76 23.66 12.57 -31.61
CA ASN A 76 22.95 13.62 -30.87
C ASN A 76 21.47 13.28 -30.61
N SER A 77 20.98 12.17 -31.14
CA SER A 77 19.59 11.73 -31.01
C SER A 77 19.45 10.60 -29.99
N MET A 78 18.28 10.50 -29.35
CA MET A 78 17.97 9.33 -28.53
C MET A 78 17.65 8.13 -29.43
N PHE A 79 17.97 6.92 -28.97
CA PHE A 79 17.54 5.69 -29.64
C PHE A 79 16.01 5.62 -29.73
N PRO A 80 15.44 5.26 -30.90
CA PRO A 80 14.00 5.06 -31.01
C PRO A 80 13.57 3.85 -30.17
N PRO A 81 12.42 3.89 -29.44
CA PRO A 81 11.40 4.94 -29.40
C PRO A 81 11.52 5.88 -28.18
N MET A 82 12.71 5.97 -27.58
CA MET A 82 12.92 6.76 -26.35
C MET A 82 12.81 8.25 -26.60
N ASP A 83 13.12 8.70 -27.80
CA ASP A 83 12.81 10.04 -28.32
C ASP A 83 11.32 10.37 -28.15
N ARG A 84 10.43 9.46 -28.58
CA ARG A 84 8.97 9.62 -28.47
C ARG A 84 8.52 9.60 -27.01
N LEU A 85 9.13 8.75 -26.18
CA LEU A 85 8.85 8.70 -24.75
C LEU A 85 9.20 10.03 -24.08
N ALA A 86 10.39 10.58 -24.36
CA ALA A 86 10.85 11.86 -23.83
C ALA A 86 9.91 13.02 -24.22
N LEU A 87 9.41 13.04 -25.46
CA LEU A 87 8.45 14.05 -25.93
C LEU A 87 7.12 14.06 -25.14
N THR A 88 6.72 12.94 -24.54
CA THR A 88 5.49 12.90 -23.72
C THR A 88 5.64 13.58 -22.35
N GLY A 89 6.87 13.81 -21.89
CA GLY A 89 7.16 14.32 -20.54
C GLY A 89 6.53 13.50 -19.42
N SER A 90 6.31 12.20 -19.63
CA SER A 90 5.63 11.28 -18.71
C SER A 90 6.48 10.02 -18.52
N SER A 91 6.45 9.43 -17.33
CA SER A 91 7.16 8.15 -17.10
C SER A 91 6.42 7.00 -17.77
N LEU A 92 7.12 5.88 -17.99
CA LEU A 92 6.50 4.71 -18.63
C LEU A 92 5.34 4.16 -17.78
N ASP A 93 5.49 4.20 -16.46
CA ASP A 93 4.44 3.85 -15.50
C ASP A 93 3.21 4.77 -15.61
N ASP A 94 3.41 6.07 -15.89
CA ASP A 94 2.29 7.01 -16.04
C ASP A 94 1.49 6.70 -17.31
N LEU A 95 2.17 6.25 -18.37
CA LEU A 95 1.55 5.78 -19.59
C LEU A 95 0.84 4.43 -19.39
N GLU A 96 1.44 3.45 -18.70
CA GLU A 96 0.83 2.13 -18.43
C GLU A 96 -0.45 2.25 -17.59
N THR A 97 -0.44 3.12 -16.58
CA THR A 97 -1.60 3.36 -15.69
C THR A 97 -2.57 4.41 -16.24
N ASN A 98 -2.19 5.09 -17.33
CA ASN A 98 -2.84 6.26 -17.89
C ASN A 98 -3.19 7.32 -16.83
N SER A 99 -2.27 7.53 -15.88
CA SER A 99 -2.45 8.45 -14.76
C SER A 99 -1.12 9.05 -14.33
N LYS A 100 -1.10 10.37 -14.09
CA LYS A 100 0.10 11.07 -13.59
C LYS A 100 0.06 11.21 -12.07
N VAL A 101 1.23 11.08 -11.43
CA VAL A 101 1.38 11.38 -10.01
C VAL A 101 1.18 12.90 -9.81
N PRO A 102 0.22 13.33 -8.98
CA PRO A 102 0.04 14.75 -8.70
C PRO A 102 1.26 15.31 -7.97
N ALA A 103 1.64 16.55 -8.28
CA ALA A 103 2.69 17.23 -7.52
C ALA A 103 2.29 17.33 -6.04
N SER A 104 3.26 17.26 -5.12
CA SER A 104 3.02 17.18 -3.67
C SER A 104 2.15 18.32 -3.11
N TRP A 105 2.24 19.52 -3.69
CA TRP A 105 1.43 20.68 -3.31
C TRP A 105 -0.01 20.65 -3.87
N ARG A 106 -0.31 19.76 -4.81
CA ARG A 106 -1.67 19.47 -5.33
C ARG A 106 -2.22 18.15 -4.81
N ASP A 107 -1.40 17.32 -4.16
CA ASP A 107 -1.84 16.03 -3.64
C ASP A 107 -2.68 16.22 -2.37
N ARG A 108 -3.98 16.01 -2.52
CA ARG A 108 -4.98 16.10 -1.45
C ARG A 108 -4.63 15.17 -0.29
N LYS A 109 -4.06 14.00 -0.58
CA LYS A 109 -3.72 13.01 0.45
C LYS A 109 -2.62 13.52 1.37
N THR A 110 -1.58 14.12 0.79
CA THR A 110 -0.46 14.69 1.54
C THR A 110 -0.94 15.86 2.38
N ILE A 111 -1.71 16.78 1.79
CA ILE A 111 -2.20 17.98 2.49
C ILE A 111 -3.10 17.60 3.66
N LEU A 112 -4.12 16.76 3.43
CA LEU A 112 -5.06 16.35 4.46
C LEU A 112 -4.41 15.43 5.50
N GLY A 113 -3.54 14.51 5.07
CA GLY A 113 -2.78 13.65 5.98
C GLY A 113 -1.89 14.45 6.92
N SER A 114 -1.15 15.44 6.39
CA SER A 114 -0.36 16.38 7.20
C SER A 114 -1.23 17.20 8.14
N ALA A 115 -2.38 17.71 7.67
CA ALA A 115 -3.31 18.46 8.51
C ALA A 115 -3.86 17.61 9.67
N VAL A 116 -4.29 16.37 9.41
CA VAL A 116 -4.75 15.46 10.47
C VAL A 116 -3.61 15.13 11.44
N GLY A 117 -2.39 14.91 10.94
CA GLY A 117 -1.21 14.67 11.77
C GLY A 117 -0.90 15.85 12.71
N ILE A 118 -0.95 17.08 12.18
CA ILE A 118 -0.76 18.31 12.97
C ILE A 118 -1.87 18.44 14.01
N VAL A 119 -3.13 18.32 13.62
CA VAL A 119 -4.26 18.46 14.55
C VAL A 119 -4.19 17.42 15.65
N LEU A 120 -4.06 16.12 15.32
CA LEU A 120 -3.95 15.05 16.32
C LEU A 120 -2.70 15.20 17.20
N GLY A 121 -1.61 15.70 16.65
CA GLY A 121 -0.37 15.98 17.38
C GLY A 121 -0.53 17.14 18.37
N VAL A 122 -1.20 18.22 17.96
CA VAL A 122 -1.46 19.41 18.79
C VAL A 122 -2.52 19.15 19.84
N THR A 123 -3.69 18.61 19.46
CA THR A 123 -4.79 18.30 20.40
C THR A 123 -4.43 17.17 21.35
N GLY A 124 -3.47 16.33 20.97
CA GLY A 124 -3.01 15.21 21.76
C GLY A 124 -1.88 15.54 22.72
N SER A 125 -1.28 16.74 22.67
CA SER A 125 -0.05 17.07 23.39
C SER A 125 -0.29 17.35 24.89
N SER A 126 0.68 16.97 25.72
CA SER A 126 0.61 17.11 27.18
C SER A 126 0.75 18.56 27.68
N ALA A 127 1.27 19.46 26.84
CA ALA A 127 1.44 20.88 27.15
C ALA A 127 0.14 21.65 27.29
N LEU A 128 -0.97 21.04 26.92
CA LEU A 128 -2.24 21.72 26.80
C LEU A 128 -3.32 20.95 27.55
N ALA A 129 -3.10 20.73 28.86
CA ALA A 129 -4.16 20.37 29.79
C ALA A 129 -5.37 21.33 29.68
N THR A 130 -5.12 22.59 29.29
CA THR A 130 -6.12 23.62 28.93
C THR A 130 -6.98 23.29 27.70
N TYR A 131 -6.60 22.33 26.84
CA TYR A 131 -7.46 21.87 25.73
C TYR A 131 -8.53 20.87 26.16
N TYR A 132 -8.46 20.33 27.39
CA TYR A 132 -9.49 19.42 27.93
C TYR A 132 -10.67 20.17 28.57
N SER A 133 -10.65 21.51 28.60
CA SER A 133 -11.79 22.35 29.03
C SER A 133 -12.62 22.84 27.83
N LEU A 134 -13.83 23.36 28.08
CA LEU A 134 -14.73 23.92 27.06
C LEU A 134 -14.07 25.03 26.21
N GLN A 135 -13.11 25.77 26.79
CA GLN A 135 -12.35 26.82 26.11
C GLN A 135 -11.23 26.27 25.19
N GLY A 136 -10.84 25.01 25.37
CA GLY A 136 -9.97 24.29 24.46
C GLY A 136 -10.61 23.98 23.10
N LEU A 137 -11.91 23.68 23.11
CA LEU A 137 -12.69 23.37 21.92
C LEU A 137 -12.68 24.55 20.92
N THR A 138 -12.85 25.77 21.42
CA THR A 138 -12.90 27.00 20.59
C THR A 138 -11.56 27.29 19.92
N ASN A 139 -10.47 27.21 20.67
CA ASN A 139 -9.10 27.36 20.16
C ASN A 139 -8.76 26.28 19.12
N THR A 140 -9.23 25.05 19.31
CA THR A 140 -9.05 23.95 18.33
C THR A 140 -9.84 24.21 17.04
N VAL A 141 -11.07 24.72 17.16
CA VAL A 141 -11.90 25.09 16.01
C VAL A 141 -11.33 26.30 15.25
N GLN A 142 -10.70 27.26 15.94
CA GLN A 142 -10.03 28.39 15.30
C GLN A 142 -8.79 27.96 14.50
N ILE A 143 -7.95 27.09 15.07
CA ILE A 143 -6.83 26.45 14.36
C ILE A 143 -7.34 25.66 13.15
N PHE A 144 -8.46 24.96 13.31
CA PHE A 144 -9.13 24.22 12.24
C PHE A 144 -9.65 25.15 11.12
N ALA A 145 -10.27 26.28 11.45
CA ALA A 145 -10.75 27.26 10.47
C ALA A 145 -9.59 27.87 9.66
N LEU A 146 -8.45 28.13 10.31
CA LEU A 146 -7.21 28.58 9.68
C LEU A 146 -6.66 27.52 8.70
N ILE A 147 -6.59 26.25 9.11
CA ILE A 147 -6.13 25.15 8.25
C ILE A 147 -7.08 24.98 7.05
N LEU A 148 -8.40 25.01 7.26
CA LEU A 148 -9.38 24.86 6.18
C LEU A 148 -9.26 26.00 5.13
N ASN A 149 -8.97 27.23 5.57
CA ASN A 149 -8.75 28.38 4.69
C ASN A 149 -7.54 28.20 3.76
N THR A 150 -6.54 27.41 4.17
CA THR A 150 -5.35 27.11 3.35
C THR A 150 -5.54 25.95 2.38
N ILE A 151 -6.51 25.05 2.60
CA ILE A 151 -6.66 23.79 1.86
C ILE A 151 -7.63 23.90 0.68
N VAL A 152 -8.61 24.80 0.71
CA VAL A 152 -9.68 24.85 -0.31
C VAL A 152 -9.26 25.73 -1.51
N PRO A 153 -9.03 25.18 -2.72
CA PRO A 153 -8.62 25.96 -3.89
C PRO A 153 -9.76 26.83 -4.46
N VAL A 154 -9.38 28.01 -4.96
CA VAL A 154 -10.23 29.17 -5.32
C VAL A 154 -11.00 29.02 -6.66
N LYS A 155 -11.29 27.82 -7.18
CA LYS A 155 -11.93 27.71 -8.52
C LYS A 155 -13.11 26.73 -8.59
N GLY A 156 -14.33 27.29 -8.77
CA GLY A 156 -15.43 26.65 -9.52
C GLY A 156 -16.74 26.35 -8.77
N SER A 157 -17.75 27.20 -9.03
CA SER A 157 -19.23 27.12 -8.94
C SER A 157 -19.97 26.33 -7.83
N GLY A 158 -20.75 27.08 -7.04
CA GLY A 158 -22.07 26.71 -6.50
C GLY A 158 -22.05 26.01 -5.14
N VAL A 159 -21.75 24.72 -5.13
CA VAL A 159 -21.82 23.89 -3.93
C VAL A 159 -20.66 24.21 -2.98
N LEU A 160 -19.47 24.46 -3.53
CA LEU A 160 -18.28 24.78 -2.72
C LEU A 160 -18.43 26.12 -1.97
N SER A 161 -19.19 27.07 -2.50
CA SER A 161 -19.42 28.40 -1.87
C SER A 161 -20.40 28.35 -0.70
N GLU A 162 -21.47 27.55 -0.79
CA GLU A 162 -22.43 27.35 0.32
C GLU A 162 -21.74 26.64 1.49
N TRP A 163 -20.96 25.59 1.21
CA TRP A 163 -20.17 24.90 2.23
C TRP A 163 -19.05 25.80 2.78
N ARG A 164 -18.44 26.66 1.97
CA ARG A 164 -17.47 27.66 2.44
C ARG A 164 -18.11 28.68 3.38
N GLN A 165 -19.30 29.17 3.07
CA GLN A 165 -20.06 30.06 3.96
C GLN A 165 -20.40 29.35 5.27
N LEU A 166 -20.82 28.08 5.20
CA LEU A 166 -21.16 27.27 6.36
C LEU A 166 -19.93 26.95 7.24
N PHE A 167 -18.77 26.64 6.65
CA PHE A 167 -17.55 26.24 7.38
C PHE A 167 -16.58 27.39 7.73
N LEU A 168 -16.55 28.49 6.98
CA LEU A 168 -15.67 29.64 7.26
C LEU A 168 -16.43 30.81 7.91
N GLY A 169 -17.73 30.94 7.62
CA GLY A 169 -18.58 31.99 8.18
C GLY A 169 -19.37 31.47 9.38
N THR A 170 -20.30 30.55 9.12
CA THR A 170 -21.34 30.19 10.10
C THR A 170 -20.78 29.37 11.26
N ILE A 171 -20.01 28.31 11.00
CA ILE A 171 -19.46 27.42 12.04
C ILE A 171 -18.44 28.16 12.93
N PRO A 172 -17.39 28.84 12.41
CA PRO A 172 -16.46 29.59 13.24
C PRO A 172 -17.11 30.77 13.97
N ASN A 173 -18.08 31.50 13.38
CA ASN A 173 -18.79 32.58 14.08
C ASN A 173 -19.77 32.07 15.14
N ILE A 174 -20.40 30.91 14.93
CA ILE A 174 -21.20 30.23 15.96
C ILE A 174 -20.30 29.72 17.11
N ILE A 175 -19.03 29.39 16.82
CA ILE A 175 -18.10 28.78 17.79
C ILE A 175 -17.19 29.81 18.47
N ALA A 176 -16.96 30.97 17.84
CA ALA A 176 -16.19 32.09 18.40
C ALA A 176 -16.98 32.95 19.39
N LEU A 177 -18.19 32.52 19.80
CA LEU A 177 -18.94 33.19 20.84
C LEU A 177 -18.15 33.14 22.14
N ASN A 178 -17.69 34.32 22.55
CA ASN A 178 -17.01 34.58 23.81
C ASN A 178 -17.89 34.04 24.96
N PHE A 179 -17.49 32.92 25.57
CA PHE A 179 -18.24 32.20 26.62
C PHE A 179 -18.21 32.93 27.97
N ALA A 180 -18.74 34.15 27.98
CA ALA A 180 -19.14 34.83 29.20
C ALA A 180 -20.68 34.90 29.20
N SER A 181 -21.36 33.80 29.55
CA SER A 181 -22.68 33.82 30.22
C SER A 181 -23.38 32.45 30.30
N THR A 182 -23.70 32.02 31.52
CA THR A 182 -24.66 30.95 31.92
C THR A 182 -24.43 29.50 31.42
N LEU A 183 -24.40 28.55 32.36
CA LEU A 183 -24.32 27.08 32.14
C LEU A 183 -25.29 26.56 31.06
N ILE A 184 -26.47 27.19 30.94
CA ILE A 184 -27.50 26.86 29.96
C ILE A 184 -27.02 27.08 28.51
N GLN A 185 -26.30 28.17 28.22
CA GLN A 185 -25.80 28.44 26.87
C GLN A 185 -24.76 27.39 26.45
N SER A 186 -23.83 27.05 27.34
CA SER A 186 -22.81 26.01 27.09
C SER A 186 -23.43 24.64 26.80
N LEU A 187 -24.50 24.26 27.51
CA LEU A 187 -25.25 23.03 27.26
C LEU A 187 -25.95 23.03 25.90
N VAL A 188 -26.55 24.15 25.49
CA VAL A 188 -27.23 24.26 24.18
C VAL A 188 -26.24 24.07 23.04
N TYR A 189 -25.07 24.71 23.09
CA TYR A 189 -24.03 24.53 22.07
C TYR A 189 -23.51 23.09 22.02
N LEU A 190 -23.29 22.46 23.17
CA LEU A 190 -22.84 21.07 23.23
C LEU A 190 -23.84 20.11 22.54
N ILE A 191 -25.15 20.31 22.76
CA ILE A 191 -26.20 19.52 22.11
C ILE A 191 -26.18 19.71 20.58
N ILE A 192 -25.99 20.95 20.10
CA ILE A 192 -25.87 21.24 18.66
C ILE A 192 -24.68 20.48 18.07
N PHE A 193 -23.52 20.49 18.72
CA PHE A 193 -22.34 19.76 18.28
C PHE A 193 -22.53 18.24 18.25
N PHE A 194 -23.22 17.68 19.25
CA PHE A 194 -23.56 16.26 19.28
C PHE A 194 -24.51 15.88 18.15
N ALA A 195 -25.50 16.74 17.84
CA ALA A 195 -26.42 16.53 16.73
C ALA A 195 -25.71 16.56 15.37
N ILE A 196 -24.84 17.56 15.14
CA ILE A 196 -24.04 17.67 13.91
C ILE A 196 -23.16 16.44 13.74
N SER A 197 -22.45 16.03 14.79
CA SER A 197 -21.53 14.89 14.74
C SER A 197 -22.26 13.57 14.50
N SER A 198 -23.44 13.39 15.11
CA SER A 198 -24.30 12.23 14.85
C SER A 198 -24.80 12.20 13.41
N GLY A 199 -25.16 13.36 12.83
CA GLY A 199 -25.54 13.49 11.42
C GLY A 199 -24.39 13.14 10.46
N LEU A 200 -23.19 13.65 10.74
CA LEU A 200 -21.97 13.32 9.99
C LEU A 200 -21.64 11.82 10.08
N LEU A 201 -21.79 11.22 11.27
CA LEU A 201 -21.55 9.81 11.50
C LEU A 201 -22.54 8.92 10.76
N TYR A 202 -23.82 9.29 10.75
CA TYR A 202 -24.85 8.60 9.96
C TYR A 202 -24.57 8.68 8.46
N TYR A 203 -24.16 9.85 7.96
CA TYR A 203 -23.75 10.01 6.57
C TYR A 203 -22.53 9.14 6.23
N PHE A 204 -21.52 9.12 7.12
CA PHE A 204 -20.36 8.25 6.98
C PHE A 204 -20.78 6.78 6.93
N PHE A 205 -21.61 6.31 7.87
CA PHE A 205 -22.10 4.94 7.90
C PHE A 205 -22.77 4.52 6.58
N ARG A 206 -23.73 5.33 6.11
CA ARG A 206 -24.49 5.04 4.90
C ARG A 206 -23.61 5.05 3.65
N SER A 207 -22.61 5.93 3.61
CA SER A 207 -21.71 6.08 2.46
C SER A 207 -20.58 5.04 2.47
N ALA A 208 -20.07 4.69 3.65
CA ALA A 208 -18.99 3.72 3.85
C ALA A 208 -19.35 2.32 3.36
N LEU A 209 -20.63 1.92 3.45
CA LEU A 209 -21.13 0.63 2.95
C LEU A 209 -20.92 0.44 1.43
N GLY A 210 -20.74 1.51 0.67
CA GLY A 210 -20.48 1.45 -0.78
C GLY A 210 -19.02 1.60 -1.20
N CYS A 211 -18.07 1.76 -0.26
CA CYS A 211 -16.72 2.23 -0.55
C CYS A 211 -15.62 1.15 -0.58
N ASP A 212 -16.00 -0.12 -0.67
CA ASP A 212 -15.02 -1.18 -0.87
C ASP A 212 -14.33 -1.00 -2.23
N ARG A 213 -12.99 -1.05 -2.25
CA ARG A 213 -12.21 -0.93 -3.49
C ARG A 213 -12.37 -2.17 -4.38
N TYR A 214 -12.59 -3.32 -3.74
CA TYR A 214 -12.67 -4.62 -4.37
C TYR A 214 -14.07 -5.21 -4.26
N THR A 215 -15.10 -4.38 -3.98
CA THR A 215 -16.49 -4.87 -3.95
C THR A 215 -16.80 -5.54 -5.28
N CYS A 216 -17.18 -6.80 -5.14
CA CYS A 216 -17.67 -7.71 -6.17
C CYS A 216 -18.18 -7.01 -7.41
N ILE A 217 -17.34 -6.88 -8.44
CA ILE A 217 -17.82 -6.52 -9.78
C ILE A 217 -18.48 -7.76 -10.35
N GLU A 218 -19.76 -7.92 -10.03
CA GLU A 218 -20.55 -9.01 -10.54
C GLU A 218 -20.69 -8.88 -12.06
N GLY A 219 -20.40 -9.94 -12.81
CA GLY A 219 -20.53 -9.94 -14.27
C GLY A 219 -19.58 -8.99 -15.01
N LEU A 220 -18.42 -8.64 -14.45
CA LEU A 220 -17.40 -7.78 -15.09
C LEU A 220 -17.89 -6.36 -15.45
N GLN A 221 -18.86 -5.80 -14.71
CA GLN A 221 -19.38 -4.45 -14.92
C GLN A 221 -19.07 -3.50 -13.76
N GLN A 222 -18.59 -2.29 -14.06
CA GLN A 222 -18.34 -1.27 -13.04
C GLN A 222 -19.65 -0.79 -12.41
N THR A 223 -19.71 -0.80 -11.08
CA THR A 223 -20.78 -0.12 -10.36
C THR A 223 -20.55 1.39 -10.43
N VAL A 224 -21.52 2.11 -10.99
CA VAL A 224 -21.46 3.56 -11.21
C VAL A 224 -21.39 4.29 -9.86
N GLN A 225 -20.20 4.70 -9.41
CA GLN A 225 -20.03 5.60 -8.27
C GLN A 225 -18.89 6.61 -8.49
N GLU A 226 -19.12 7.59 -9.36
CA GLU A 226 -18.17 8.72 -9.56
C GLU A 226 -18.57 10.00 -8.80
N GLY A 227 -19.83 10.16 -8.38
CA GLY A 227 -20.34 11.47 -7.94
C GLY A 227 -20.17 11.86 -6.45
N LYS A 228 -19.93 10.93 -5.51
CA LYS A 228 -20.11 11.20 -4.05
C LYS A 228 -18.83 11.20 -3.20
N ARG A 229 -17.65 11.14 -3.81
CA ARG A 229 -16.39 10.86 -3.09
C ARG A 229 -15.85 12.05 -2.27
N TRP A 230 -16.12 13.28 -2.68
CA TRP A 230 -15.64 14.49 -1.98
C TRP A 230 -16.34 14.73 -0.64
N ALA A 231 -17.67 14.60 -0.62
CA ALA A 231 -18.44 14.76 0.61
C ALA A 231 -17.99 13.72 1.66
N LEU A 232 -17.75 12.48 1.23
CA LEU A 232 -17.23 11.43 2.12
C LEU A 232 -15.85 11.77 2.68
N LEU A 233 -14.92 12.20 1.83
CA LEU A 233 -13.57 12.60 2.26
C LEU A 233 -13.63 13.73 3.30
N ILE A 234 -14.43 14.77 3.06
CA ILE A 234 -14.58 15.91 3.98
C ILE A 234 -15.21 15.44 5.31
N VAL A 235 -16.28 14.65 5.25
CA VAL A 235 -16.96 14.12 6.44
C VAL A 235 -16.00 13.28 7.29
N THR A 236 -15.22 12.39 6.67
CA THR A 236 -14.25 11.56 7.40
C THR A 236 -13.11 12.39 7.99
N PHE A 237 -12.62 13.39 7.26
CA PHE A 237 -11.63 14.34 7.78
C PHE A 237 -12.17 15.08 9.01
N ILE A 238 -13.39 15.64 8.92
CA ILE A 238 -14.03 16.35 10.04
C ILE A 238 -14.22 15.43 11.23
N LEU A 239 -14.82 14.25 11.04
CA LEU A 239 -15.04 13.27 12.12
C LEU A 239 -13.72 12.88 12.82
N THR A 240 -12.62 12.77 12.07
CA THR A 240 -11.29 12.46 12.63
C THR A 240 -10.73 13.62 13.45
N VAL A 241 -10.95 14.87 13.01
CA VAL A 241 -10.50 16.08 13.70
C VAL A 241 -11.32 16.33 14.97
N VAL A 242 -12.65 16.25 14.89
CA VAL A 242 -13.54 16.51 16.03
C VAL A 242 -13.60 15.35 17.03
N TYR A 243 -13.07 14.18 16.66
CA TYR A 243 -13.05 12.98 17.50
C TYR A 243 -12.55 13.31 18.91
N LEU A 244 -11.31 13.80 19.05
CA LEU A 244 -10.68 13.93 20.36
C LEU A 244 -11.39 14.98 21.25
N PRO A 245 -11.69 16.21 20.76
CA PRO A 245 -12.40 17.20 21.57
C PRO A 245 -13.81 16.78 21.99
N LEU A 246 -14.61 16.20 21.09
CA LEU A 246 -15.99 15.78 21.43
C LEU A 246 -16.02 14.57 22.34
N SER A 247 -15.07 13.65 22.17
CA SER A 247 -14.86 12.51 23.07
C SER A 247 -14.58 12.98 24.49
N THR A 248 -13.73 14.00 24.63
CA THR A 248 -13.40 14.59 25.94
C THR A 248 -14.65 15.15 26.58
N MET A 249 -15.36 16.02 25.87
CA MET A 249 -16.57 16.66 26.40
C MET A 249 -17.65 15.64 26.79
N ALA A 250 -17.85 14.61 25.97
CA ALA A 250 -18.81 13.56 26.30
C ALA A 250 -18.41 12.82 27.59
N VAL A 251 -17.13 12.51 27.80
CA VAL A 251 -16.67 11.89 29.06
C VAL A 251 -16.80 12.85 30.25
N HIS A 252 -16.45 14.13 30.08
CA HIS A 252 -16.62 15.17 31.11
C HIS A 252 -18.09 15.34 31.55
N VAL A 253 -19.04 15.24 30.62
CA VAL A 253 -20.48 15.20 30.95
C VAL A 253 -20.86 13.95 31.72
N LEU A 254 -20.36 12.78 31.33
CA LEU A 254 -20.68 11.53 32.02
C LEU A 254 -20.23 11.55 33.50
N VAL A 255 -19.05 12.11 33.78
CA VAL A 255 -18.51 12.25 35.14
C VAL A 255 -18.94 13.52 35.86
N TRP A 256 -19.65 14.42 35.15
CA TRP A 256 -20.10 15.73 35.62
C TRP A 256 -18.96 16.56 36.24
N SER A 257 -18.02 16.99 35.40
CA SER A 257 -16.84 17.79 35.82
C SER A 257 -17.20 19.20 36.29
N GLU A 258 -16.27 19.87 36.99
CA GLU A 258 -16.40 21.23 37.54
C GLU A 258 -17.03 22.26 36.60
N ASP A 259 -16.65 22.26 35.31
CA ASP A 259 -17.20 23.16 34.29
C ASP A 259 -18.73 23.07 34.11
N LEU A 260 -19.37 22.01 34.62
CA LEU A 260 -20.80 21.73 34.54
C LEU A 260 -21.52 21.89 35.89
N TRP A 261 -20.82 22.35 36.94
CA TRP A 261 -21.42 22.55 38.25
C TRP A 261 -22.22 23.86 38.30
N ALA A 262 -23.40 23.82 38.92
CA ALA A 262 -24.25 25.00 39.09
C ALA A 262 -23.71 25.98 40.15
N VAL A 263 -22.68 25.60 40.89
CA VAL A 263 -22.07 26.34 42.01
C VAL A 263 -20.54 26.32 41.84
N PRO A 264 -19.79 27.39 42.19
CA PRO A 264 -18.33 27.39 42.17
C PRO A 264 -17.75 26.26 43.01
N ASN A 265 -16.61 25.68 42.59
CA ASN A 265 -16.01 24.49 43.21
C ASN A 265 -15.69 24.71 44.71
N PRO A 266 -16.45 24.08 45.64
CA PRO A 266 -16.31 24.33 47.07
C PRO A 266 -15.08 23.65 47.70
N TYR A 267 -14.36 22.81 46.93
CA TYR A 267 -13.21 22.04 47.40
C TYR A 267 -11.86 22.73 47.12
N THR A 268 -11.84 23.88 46.44
CA THR A 268 -10.60 24.60 46.06
C THR A 268 -9.88 25.27 47.22
N ASN A 269 -10.63 25.82 48.18
CA ASN A 269 -10.11 26.54 49.35
C ASN A 269 -10.61 25.96 50.68
N ALA A 270 -11.02 24.68 50.69
CA ALA A 270 -11.63 24.04 51.84
C ALA A 270 -10.60 23.68 52.92
N THR A 271 -10.87 24.06 54.18
CA THR A 271 -10.06 23.70 55.35
C THR A 271 -10.55 22.43 56.06
N SER A 272 -11.72 21.90 55.69
CA SER A 272 -12.35 20.69 56.23
C SER A 272 -12.81 19.75 55.11
N PHE A 273 -12.87 18.44 55.39
CA PHE A 273 -13.36 17.44 54.46
C PHE A 273 -14.47 16.58 55.11
N PRO A 274 -15.75 16.73 54.72
CA PRO A 274 -16.30 17.59 53.66
C PRO A 274 -16.23 19.10 53.96
N PRO A 275 -16.28 19.97 52.94
CA PRO A 275 -16.25 21.43 53.11
C PRO A 275 -17.54 21.94 53.74
N ILE A 276 -17.40 22.84 54.71
CA ILE A 276 -18.53 23.55 55.32
C ILE A 276 -18.83 24.77 54.45
N VAL A 277 -20.02 24.79 53.83
CA VAL A 277 -20.47 25.83 52.89
C VAL A 277 -21.76 26.48 53.39
N ALA A 278 -21.92 27.79 53.17
CA ALA A 278 -23.11 28.53 53.57
C ALA A 278 -24.34 28.11 52.74
N SER A 279 -25.53 28.13 53.35
CA SER A 279 -26.78 27.79 52.67
C SER A 279 -27.10 28.78 51.53
N LEU A 280 -27.53 28.26 50.37
CA LEU A 280 -27.81 29.04 49.16
C LEU A 280 -29.15 29.81 49.22
N GLY A 281 -30.00 29.52 50.21
CA GLY A 281 -31.35 30.07 50.36
C GLY A 281 -32.22 29.22 51.29
N PRO A 282 -33.54 29.48 51.38
CA PRO A 282 -34.46 28.65 52.16
C PRO A 282 -34.51 27.22 51.63
N ALA A 283 -34.47 26.24 52.54
CA ALA A 283 -34.37 24.80 52.22
C ALA A 283 -35.57 24.25 51.43
N GLU A 284 -36.69 24.96 51.41
CA GLU A 284 -37.87 24.64 50.61
C GLU A 284 -37.66 24.93 49.11
N GLU A 285 -36.90 25.98 48.76
CA GLU A 285 -36.68 26.41 47.39
C GLU A 285 -35.34 25.91 46.81
N TYR A 286 -34.30 25.80 47.65
CA TYR A 286 -32.94 25.47 47.23
C TYR A 286 -32.51 24.06 47.71
N ARG A 287 -31.68 23.40 46.90
CA ARG A 287 -30.97 22.17 47.26
C ARG A 287 -29.86 22.46 48.27
N ASP A 288 -29.43 21.40 48.96
CA ASP A 288 -28.26 21.47 49.84
C ASP A 288 -27.03 21.88 49.01
N PRO A 289 -26.14 22.79 49.48
CA PRO A 289 -25.06 23.31 48.64
C PRO A 289 -24.04 22.27 48.17
N LEU A 290 -24.07 21.05 48.71
CA LEU A 290 -23.26 19.91 48.27
C LEU A 290 -23.99 18.95 47.29
N ASP A 291 -25.29 19.17 47.03
CA ASP A 291 -26.13 18.39 46.10
C ASP A 291 -26.21 19.01 44.69
N PHE A 292 -25.04 19.41 44.15
CA PHE A 292 -24.91 20.01 42.81
C PHE A 292 -24.52 19.00 41.71
N CYS A 293 -24.34 17.72 42.06
CA CYS A 293 -23.90 16.70 41.12
C CYS A 293 -25.04 16.20 40.23
N TRP A 294 -24.81 16.15 38.92
CA TRP A 294 -25.84 15.84 37.91
C TRP A 294 -27.10 16.71 38.05
N THR A 295 -26.91 17.99 38.41
CA THR A 295 -27.97 19.00 38.44
C THR A 295 -27.55 20.24 37.66
N THR A 296 -28.46 20.76 36.83
CA THR A 296 -28.23 22.01 36.05
C THR A 296 -28.68 23.27 36.79
N THR A 297 -29.45 23.13 37.86
CA THR A 297 -29.99 24.20 38.69
C THR A 297 -30.07 23.76 40.16
N MET A 298 -29.79 24.69 41.07
CA MET A 298 -29.89 24.47 42.52
C MET A 298 -31.30 24.73 43.06
N LYS A 299 -32.21 25.29 42.26
CA LYS A 299 -33.61 25.48 42.64
C LYS A 299 -34.40 24.19 42.41
N LYS A 300 -35.19 23.78 43.41
CA LYS A 300 -36.04 22.58 43.33
C LYS A 300 -37.20 22.74 42.34
N ASN A 301 -37.61 23.98 42.06
CA ASN A 301 -38.75 24.33 41.21
C ASN A 301 -38.41 24.39 39.71
N GLU A 302 -37.14 24.29 39.33
CA GLU A 302 -36.68 24.37 37.94
C GLU A 302 -36.34 22.97 37.38
N ILE A 303 -36.50 22.80 36.05
CA ILE A 303 -36.29 21.51 35.38
C ILE A 303 -34.79 21.17 35.33
N ASN A 304 -34.43 19.99 35.83
CA ASN A 304 -33.08 19.46 35.70
C ASN A 304 -32.87 18.79 34.33
N PHE A 305 -32.01 19.37 33.49
CA PHE A 305 -31.70 18.83 32.15
C PHE A 305 -30.55 17.82 32.16
N ALA A 306 -29.85 17.63 33.29
CA ALA A 306 -28.68 16.75 33.37
C ALA A 306 -28.93 15.31 32.87
N PRO A 307 -30.06 14.63 33.18
CA PRO A 307 -30.29 13.26 32.69
C PRO A 307 -30.32 13.17 31.16
N VAL A 308 -30.89 14.17 30.48
CA VAL A 308 -30.97 14.22 29.02
C VAL A 308 -29.57 14.36 28.42
N VAL A 309 -28.76 15.28 28.97
CA VAL A 309 -27.41 15.55 28.49
C VAL A 309 -26.49 14.34 28.73
N VAL A 310 -26.62 13.65 29.86
CA VAL A 310 -25.88 12.42 30.17
C VAL A 310 -26.22 11.28 29.20
N VAL A 311 -27.51 11.07 28.89
CA VAL A 311 -27.92 10.05 27.91
C VAL A 311 -27.36 10.38 26.51
N LEU A 312 -27.42 11.64 26.10
CA LEU A 312 -26.82 12.09 24.83
C LEU A 312 -25.31 11.87 24.79
N ALA A 313 -24.60 12.21 25.87
CA ALA A 313 -23.16 11.96 25.99
C ALA A 313 -22.82 10.47 25.94
N ALA A 314 -23.61 9.60 26.57
CA ALA A 314 -23.44 8.15 26.48
C ALA A 314 -23.59 7.63 25.04
N ILE A 315 -24.59 8.13 24.30
CA ILE A 315 -24.79 7.80 22.88
C ILE A 315 -23.59 8.27 22.05
N VAL A 316 -23.08 9.48 22.29
CA VAL A 316 -21.90 10.01 21.59
C VAL A 316 -20.67 9.17 21.89
N VAL A 317 -20.48 8.71 23.13
CA VAL A 317 -19.37 7.79 23.46
C VAL A 317 -19.52 6.47 22.69
N LEU A 318 -20.68 5.81 22.77
CA LEU A 318 -20.88 4.53 22.06
C LEU A 318 -20.71 4.66 20.54
N SER A 319 -21.19 5.77 19.96
CA SER A 319 -21.20 5.98 18.51
C SER A 319 -19.90 6.61 17.96
N LEU A 320 -19.39 7.69 18.55
CA LEU A 320 -18.22 8.43 18.08
C LEU A 320 -16.90 7.93 18.69
N THR A 321 -16.81 7.61 19.99
CA THR A 321 -15.52 7.11 20.54
C THR A 321 -15.28 5.64 20.25
N ILE A 322 -16.31 4.80 20.32
CA ILE A 322 -16.13 3.34 20.18
C ILE A 322 -16.42 2.87 18.76
N TRP A 323 -17.63 3.14 18.25
CA TRP A 323 -18.05 2.60 16.96
C TRP A 323 -17.32 3.22 15.77
N PHE A 324 -17.11 4.55 15.75
CA PHE A 324 -16.46 5.22 14.63
C PHE A 324 -15.04 4.69 14.33
N PRO A 325 -14.11 4.54 15.29
CA PRO A 325 -12.81 3.94 15.00
C PRO A 325 -12.88 2.49 14.48
N ILE A 326 -13.83 1.68 14.95
CA ILE A 326 -14.04 0.30 14.45
C ILE A 326 -14.53 0.32 13.00
N ALA A 327 -15.53 1.15 12.71
CA ALA A 327 -16.04 1.34 11.36
C ALA A 327 -14.95 1.87 10.42
N LEU A 328 -14.17 2.87 10.87
CA LEU A 328 -13.05 3.43 10.13
C LEU A 328 -11.97 2.38 9.84
N ARG A 329 -11.63 1.53 10.83
CA ARG A 329 -10.69 0.41 10.65
C ARG A 329 -11.17 -0.54 9.56
N SER A 330 -12.45 -0.91 9.58
CA SER A 330 -13.04 -1.79 8.56
C SER A 330 -12.93 -1.14 7.17
N VAL A 331 -13.36 0.11 7.03
CA VAL A 331 -13.33 0.83 5.74
C VAL A 331 -11.90 0.98 5.20
N ILE A 332 -10.93 1.32 6.06
CA ILE A 332 -9.51 1.38 5.67
C ILE A 332 -9.02 0.02 5.18
N LYS A 333 -9.35 -1.08 5.88
CA LYS A 333 -8.96 -2.44 5.48
C LYS A 333 -9.51 -2.84 4.09
N HIS A 334 -10.65 -2.28 3.69
CA HIS A 334 -11.23 -2.47 2.35
C HIS A 334 -10.71 -1.46 1.32
N SER A 335 -10.12 -0.35 1.78
CA SER A 335 -9.62 0.72 0.93
C SER A 335 -8.14 0.64 0.61
N VAL A 336 -7.32 -0.06 1.40
CA VAL A 336 -5.86 -0.14 1.18
C VAL A 336 -5.54 -0.91 -0.12
N PRO A 337 -4.59 -0.43 -0.95
CA PRO A 337 -4.18 -1.14 -2.16
C PRO A 337 -3.54 -2.48 -1.82
N LYS A 338 -4.01 -3.52 -2.51
CA LYS A 338 -3.36 -4.83 -2.57
C LYS A 338 -2.11 -4.74 -3.45
N VAL A 339 -1.07 -5.44 -3.03
CA VAL A 339 0.17 -5.59 -3.78
C VAL A 339 0.14 -6.90 -4.56
N ASP A 340 0.56 -6.84 -5.82
CA ASP A 340 0.68 -8.01 -6.68
C ASP A 340 1.78 -8.96 -6.18
N ARG A 341 1.51 -10.27 -6.22
CA ARG A 341 2.40 -11.30 -5.66
C ARG A 341 3.67 -11.51 -6.49
N TYR A 342 3.62 -11.31 -7.80
CA TYR A 342 4.72 -11.55 -8.73
C TYR A 342 5.18 -10.26 -9.43
N THR A 343 6.46 -10.17 -9.75
CA THR A 343 7.06 -9.05 -10.49
C THR A 343 6.55 -8.97 -11.93
N SER A 344 6.89 -7.89 -12.64
CA SER A 344 6.64 -7.76 -14.08
C SER A 344 7.32 -8.83 -14.94
N LEU A 345 8.31 -9.55 -14.38
CA LEU A 345 8.95 -10.72 -14.97
C LEU A 345 8.27 -12.05 -14.58
N GLY A 346 7.20 -12.00 -13.80
CA GLY A 346 6.48 -13.18 -13.31
C GLY A 346 7.20 -13.97 -12.21
N ARG A 347 8.25 -13.41 -11.59
CA ARG A 347 8.96 -14.00 -10.43
C ARG A 347 8.28 -13.62 -9.11
N LEU A 348 8.35 -14.48 -8.10
CA LEU A 348 7.74 -14.20 -6.79
C LEU A 348 8.44 -13.01 -6.11
N ARG A 349 7.66 -12.06 -5.55
CA ARG A 349 8.21 -10.91 -4.81
C ARG A 349 8.60 -11.26 -3.38
N ASN A 350 9.75 -10.75 -2.93
CA ASN A 350 10.17 -10.82 -1.53
C ASN A 350 9.43 -9.80 -0.65
N SER A 351 9.56 -9.90 0.67
CA SER A 351 8.90 -8.96 1.62
C SER A 351 9.25 -7.49 1.34
N VAL A 352 10.51 -7.21 1.01
CA VAL A 352 11.00 -5.86 0.69
C VAL A 352 10.47 -5.37 -0.66
N ASP A 353 10.38 -6.23 -1.66
CA ASP A 353 9.81 -5.88 -2.97
C ASP A 353 8.31 -5.62 -2.89
N LEU A 354 7.61 -6.37 -2.03
CA LEU A 354 6.19 -6.15 -1.77
C LEU A 354 5.95 -4.81 -1.09
N ASP A 355 6.79 -4.45 -0.12
CA ASP A 355 6.76 -3.10 0.44
C ASP A 355 7.12 -2.07 -0.65
N GLY A 356 8.05 -2.43 -1.54
CA GLY A 356 8.46 -1.77 -2.80
C GLY A 356 7.28 -1.27 -3.62
N GLU A 357 6.51 -2.24 -4.06
CA GLU A 357 5.35 -2.06 -4.90
C GLU A 357 4.21 -1.38 -4.14
N TYR A 358 4.04 -1.67 -2.84
CA TYR A 358 3.02 -1.01 -2.01
C TYR A 358 3.13 0.52 -2.04
N HIS A 359 4.35 1.06 -1.85
CA HIS A 359 4.55 2.52 -1.90
C HIS A 359 4.26 3.11 -3.28
N ARG A 360 4.65 2.39 -4.35
CA ARG A 360 4.39 2.80 -5.73
C ARG A 360 2.89 2.88 -6.02
N LEU A 361 2.10 1.95 -5.47
CA LEU A 361 0.65 1.98 -5.55
C LEU A 361 0.06 3.13 -4.71
N LEU A 362 0.61 3.39 -3.52
CA LEU A 362 0.14 4.49 -2.64
C LEU A 362 0.30 5.88 -3.28
N SER A 363 1.42 6.13 -3.97
CA SER A 363 1.67 7.42 -4.63
C SER A 363 0.58 7.75 -5.68
N ARG A 364 0.10 6.73 -6.40
CA ARG A 364 -0.94 6.85 -7.44
C ARG A 364 -2.38 6.67 -6.95
N ASP A 365 -2.58 6.41 -5.66
CA ASP A 365 -3.81 5.80 -5.15
C ASP A 365 -5.18 6.49 -5.41
N GLN A 366 -5.42 7.80 -5.40
CA GLN A 366 -6.78 8.42 -5.59
C GLN A 366 -7.99 7.98 -4.71
N ASN A 367 -7.95 6.95 -3.86
CA ASN A 367 -9.09 6.62 -2.99
C ASN A 367 -9.34 7.74 -1.96
N PRO A 368 -10.62 8.06 -1.63
CA PRO A 368 -10.95 9.14 -0.70
C PRO A 368 -10.33 8.97 0.70
N PHE A 369 -10.05 7.74 1.12
CA PHE A 369 -9.45 7.42 2.42
C PHE A 369 -7.92 7.37 2.40
N ALA A 370 -7.28 7.57 1.23
CA ALA A 370 -5.84 7.41 1.09
C ALA A 370 -5.02 8.34 2.01
N PHE A 371 -5.54 9.52 2.37
CA PHE A 371 -4.90 10.42 3.33
C PHE A 371 -4.73 9.81 4.73
N LEU A 372 -5.53 8.79 5.08
CA LEU A 372 -5.48 8.11 6.37
C LEU A 372 -4.46 6.97 6.42
N TYR A 373 -3.98 6.48 5.27
CA TYR A 373 -3.08 5.33 5.25
C TYR A 373 -1.84 5.45 4.37
N SER A 374 -1.72 6.51 3.56
CA SER A 374 -0.60 6.71 2.65
C SER A 374 0.76 6.86 3.35
N GLY A 375 0.77 7.21 4.64
CA GLY A 375 1.99 7.36 5.45
C GLY A 375 2.48 6.08 6.13
N TYR A 376 1.73 4.98 6.08
CA TYR A 376 2.03 3.76 6.84
C TYR A 376 2.60 2.64 5.97
N ARG A 377 3.34 1.72 6.60
CA ARG A 377 3.86 0.50 5.96
C ARG A 377 2.73 -0.47 5.63
N ARG A 378 3.04 -1.43 4.75
CA ARG A 378 2.15 -2.54 4.42
C ARG A 378 1.77 -3.29 5.69
N GLY A 379 0.47 -3.59 5.85
CA GLY A 379 -0.09 -4.19 7.07
C GLY A 379 -0.44 -3.20 8.18
N TRP A 380 0.12 -1.98 8.16
CA TRP A 380 -0.12 -0.94 9.18
C TRP A 380 -1.06 0.18 8.71
N GLY A 381 -1.73 0.03 7.56
CA GLY A 381 -2.66 1.04 7.04
C GLY A 381 -3.78 1.44 8.02
N THR A 382 -4.18 0.54 8.94
CA THR A 382 -5.19 0.82 9.97
C THR A 382 -4.63 1.50 11.23
N TYR A 383 -3.33 1.81 11.28
CA TYR A 383 -2.69 2.35 12.49
C TYR A 383 -3.40 3.61 13.02
N GLN A 384 -3.84 4.49 12.14
CA GLN A 384 -4.55 5.71 12.55
C GLN A 384 -5.84 5.41 13.34
N SER A 385 -6.61 4.39 12.95
CA SER A 385 -7.79 3.97 13.73
C SER A 385 -7.42 3.41 15.11
N THR A 386 -6.32 2.64 15.20
CA THR A 386 -5.79 2.14 16.48
C THR A 386 -5.26 3.27 17.37
N TYR A 387 -4.66 4.30 16.77
CA TYR A 387 -4.15 5.48 17.46
C TYR A 387 -5.28 6.26 18.14
N LEU A 388 -6.45 6.36 17.52
CA LEU A 388 -7.63 6.99 18.13
C LEU A 388 -8.07 6.28 19.42
N PHE A 389 -7.99 4.94 19.46
CA PHE A 389 -8.25 4.17 20.68
C PHE A 389 -7.18 4.41 21.76
N ALA A 390 -5.91 4.45 21.38
CA ALA A 390 -4.83 4.76 22.31
C ALA A 390 -5.03 6.14 22.97
N LYS A 391 -5.40 7.15 22.18
CA LYS A 391 -5.71 8.50 22.70
C LYS A 391 -6.96 8.51 23.59
N PHE A 392 -7.99 7.76 23.24
CA PHE A 392 -9.17 7.61 24.08
C PHE A 392 -8.83 7.01 25.45
N SER A 393 -7.93 6.02 25.52
CA SER A 393 -7.50 5.46 26.81
C SER A 393 -6.85 6.49 27.74
N THR A 394 -5.99 7.36 27.19
CA THR A 394 -5.37 8.46 27.94
C THR A 394 -6.40 9.48 28.41
N LEU A 395 -7.35 9.83 27.53
CA LEU A 395 -8.45 10.75 27.82
C LEU A 395 -9.33 10.22 28.96
N VAL A 396 -9.70 8.94 28.93
CA VAL A 396 -10.51 8.32 29.99
C VAL A 396 -9.79 8.41 31.34
N ILE A 397 -8.48 8.15 31.38
CA ILE A 397 -7.69 8.28 32.61
C ILE A 397 -7.72 9.73 33.13
N ILE A 398 -7.51 10.72 32.25
CA ILE A 398 -7.48 12.14 32.63
C ILE A 398 -8.84 12.61 33.15
N ALA A 399 -9.91 12.33 32.40
CA ALA A 399 -11.24 12.87 32.69
C ALA A 399 -11.97 12.13 33.82
N VAL A 400 -11.80 10.80 33.92
CA VAL A 400 -12.47 10.01 34.96
C VAL A 400 -11.76 10.12 36.29
N ILE A 401 -10.42 10.08 36.32
CA ILE A 401 -9.63 10.10 37.55
C ILE A 401 -9.20 11.54 37.86
N ASP A 402 -10.19 12.39 38.11
CA ASP A 402 -9.99 13.80 38.42
C ASP A 402 -10.66 14.15 39.76
N PRO A 403 -10.01 14.89 40.67
CA PRO A 403 -10.64 15.32 41.91
C PRO A 403 -11.82 16.28 41.71
N ASP A 404 -11.89 16.97 40.57
CA ASP A 404 -12.86 18.01 40.23
C ASP A 404 -14.00 17.44 39.35
N ASN A 405 -14.46 16.23 39.71
CA ASN A 405 -15.64 15.59 39.13
C ASN A 405 -16.53 14.96 40.21
N CYS A 406 -17.76 14.61 39.84
CA CYS A 406 -18.73 14.08 40.79
C CYS A 406 -18.48 12.63 41.26
N LEU A 407 -17.52 11.91 40.63
CA LEU A 407 -17.16 10.54 41.01
C LEU A 407 -16.14 10.50 42.14
N PHE A 408 -15.12 11.36 42.11
CA PHE A 408 -14.00 11.33 43.05
C PHE A 408 -13.91 12.52 44.01
N ARG A 409 -14.91 13.43 44.00
CA ARG A 409 -14.99 14.58 44.94
C ARG A 409 -14.91 14.22 46.42
N SER A 410 -15.25 12.98 46.79
CA SER A 410 -15.23 12.47 48.17
C SER A 410 -13.86 11.90 48.59
N PHE A 411 -12.82 12.08 47.77
CA PHE A 411 -11.46 11.65 48.06
C PHE A 411 -10.48 12.82 48.12
N SER A 412 -9.33 12.62 48.76
CA SER A 412 -8.27 13.63 48.83
C SER A 412 -7.75 13.99 47.42
N ARG A 413 -7.67 15.30 47.14
CA ARG A 413 -7.17 15.84 45.87
C ARG A 413 -5.75 15.36 45.54
N SER A 414 -4.88 15.27 46.54
CA SER A 414 -3.49 14.82 46.36
C SER A 414 -3.45 13.35 45.96
N THR A 415 -4.20 12.49 46.64
CA THR A 415 -4.24 11.04 46.36
C THR A 415 -4.76 10.74 44.96
N ILE A 416 -5.87 11.36 44.54
CA ILE A 416 -6.44 11.14 43.20
C ILE A 416 -5.51 11.68 42.12
N SER A 417 -4.89 12.85 42.33
CA SER A 417 -3.91 13.39 41.38
C SER A 417 -2.69 12.47 41.22
N ILE A 418 -2.15 11.91 42.31
CA ILE A 418 -1.05 10.95 42.27
C ILE A 418 -1.47 9.68 41.52
N VAL A 419 -2.63 9.10 41.84
CA VAL A 419 -3.14 7.88 41.16
C VAL A 419 -3.31 8.11 39.65
N ARG A 420 -3.89 9.25 39.26
CA ARG A 420 -4.00 9.65 37.85
C ARG A 420 -2.63 9.71 37.17
N GLN A 421 -1.66 10.42 37.76
CA GLN A 421 -0.33 10.58 37.15
C GLN A 421 0.43 9.26 37.05
N VAL A 422 0.29 8.36 38.05
CA VAL A 422 0.87 7.01 38.00
C VAL A 422 0.28 6.19 36.84
N LEU A 423 -1.04 6.18 36.69
CA LEU A 423 -1.71 5.46 35.60
C LEU A 423 -1.35 6.02 34.21
N LEU A 424 -1.26 7.35 34.10
CA LEU A 424 -0.80 8.01 32.86
C LEU A 424 0.65 7.65 32.53
N LEU A 425 1.53 7.62 33.52
CA LEU A 425 2.93 7.24 33.32
C LEU A 425 3.04 5.78 32.85
N ILE A 426 2.34 4.85 33.49
CA ILE A 426 2.32 3.42 33.07
C ILE A 426 1.80 3.29 31.64
N SER A 427 0.68 3.96 31.32
CA SER A 427 0.07 3.93 29.98
C SER A 427 1.02 4.50 28.91
N THR A 428 1.62 5.66 29.16
CA THR A 428 2.53 6.32 28.21
C THR A 428 3.84 5.56 28.02
N ILE A 429 4.39 4.92 29.07
CA ILE A 429 5.52 3.99 28.97
C ILE A 429 5.14 2.79 28.09
N GLY A 430 3.98 2.18 28.31
CA GLY A 430 3.51 1.05 27.51
C GLY A 430 3.43 1.39 26.01
N PHE A 431 2.85 2.56 25.67
CA PHE A 431 2.81 3.04 24.29
C PHE A 431 4.20 3.38 23.71
N PHE A 432 5.09 3.94 24.52
CA PHE A 432 6.47 4.23 24.10
C PHE A 432 7.25 2.95 23.80
N LEU A 433 7.13 1.92 24.65
CA LEU A 433 7.74 0.60 24.41
C LEU A 433 7.18 -0.06 23.16
N ALA A 434 5.86 -0.02 22.96
CA ALA A 434 5.23 -0.52 21.75
C ALA A 434 5.76 0.19 20.49
N GLN A 435 5.91 1.52 20.54
CA GLN A 435 6.45 2.31 19.42
C GLN A 435 7.92 1.98 19.12
N CYS A 436 8.72 1.68 20.14
CA CYS A 436 10.12 1.25 19.97
C CYS A 436 10.26 -0.05 19.17
N ILE A 437 9.23 -0.91 19.19
CA ILE A 437 9.23 -2.22 18.52
C ILE A 437 8.56 -2.16 17.14
N VAL A 438 7.43 -1.48 17.03
CA VAL A 438 6.50 -1.62 15.89
C VAL A 438 6.87 -0.80 14.65
N ALA A 439 7.37 0.44 14.82
CA ALA A 439 7.76 1.35 13.73
C ALA A 439 6.82 1.35 12.48
N PRO A 440 5.55 1.78 12.64
CA PRO A 440 4.47 1.57 11.64
C PRO A 440 4.56 2.48 10.41
N PHE A 441 5.35 3.57 10.43
CA PHE A 441 5.42 4.54 9.35
C PHE A 441 6.36 4.11 8.23
N LEU A 442 6.02 4.46 6.99
CA LEU A 442 6.82 4.14 5.82
C LEU A 442 8.16 4.86 5.85
N ASP A 443 8.13 6.18 6.11
CA ASP A 443 9.33 6.99 6.25
C ASP A 443 9.93 6.85 7.66
N PRO A 444 11.26 6.64 7.80
CA PRO A 444 11.92 6.55 9.10
C PRO A 444 11.84 7.86 9.90
N VAL A 445 11.79 8.99 9.20
CA VAL A 445 11.61 10.33 9.78
C VAL A 445 10.29 10.42 10.52
N ASN A 446 9.21 9.87 9.95
CA ASN A 446 7.90 9.84 10.62
C ASN A 446 7.91 8.94 11.86
N ASN A 447 8.61 7.79 11.80
CA ASN A 447 8.81 6.95 12.98
C ASN A 447 9.60 7.67 14.08
N ALA A 448 10.63 8.45 13.71
CA ALA A 448 11.40 9.26 14.64
C ALA A 448 10.55 10.37 15.26
N SER A 449 9.72 11.05 14.45
CA SER A 449 8.77 12.06 14.93
C SER A 449 7.79 11.49 15.95
N GLU A 450 7.20 10.33 15.67
CA GLU A 450 6.30 9.66 16.62
C GLU A 450 7.07 9.22 17.87
N TRP A 451 8.30 8.72 17.74
CA TRP A 451 9.15 8.36 18.87
C TRP A 451 9.42 9.56 19.79
N THR A 452 9.80 10.71 19.21
CA THR A 452 10.01 11.97 19.96
C THR A 452 8.72 12.44 20.63
N SER A 453 7.57 12.30 19.96
CA SER A 453 6.27 12.62 20.56
C SER A 453 5.95 11.72 21.75
N ARG A 454 6.20 10.41 21.64
CA ARG A 454 6.00 9.45 22.75
C ARG A 454 6.93 9.68 23.92
N LEU A 455 8.19 10.01 23.65
CA LEU A 455 9.14 10.40 24.67
C LEU A 455 8.68 11.68 25.40
N ASN A 456 8.14 12.66 24.67
CA ASN A 456 7.59 13.87 25.27
C ASN A 456 6.47 13.57 26.27
N TYR A 457 5.56 12.63 25.95
CA TYR A 457 4.51 12.23 26.88
C TYR A 457 5.06 11.58 28.15
N VAL A 458 6.04 10.68 28.02
CA VAL A 458 6.68 10.02 29.17
C VAL A 458 7.37 11.07 30.05
N ALA A 459 8.17 11.95 29.45
CA ALA A 459 8.89 13.01 30.17
C ALA A 459 7.93 13.97 30.89
N THR A 460 6.83 14.37 30.23
CA THR A 460 5.82 15.25 30.84
C THR A 460 5.08 14.55 31.97
N ALA A 461 4.69 13.29 31.79
CA ALA A 461 4.01 12.51 32.85
C ALA A 461 4.92 12.28 34.06
N THR A 462 6.23 12.08 33.84
CA THR A 462 7.22 11.99 34.93
C THR A 462 7.32 13.30 35.71
N ILE A 463 7.42 14.45 35.03
CA ILE A 463 7.46 15.76 35.71
C ILE A 463 6.14 16.01 36.46
N ALA A 464 4.99 15.73 35.85
CA ALA A 464 3.70 15.91 36.48
C ALA A 464 3.55 15.05 37.75
N LEU A 465 4.10 13.83 37.76
CA LEU A 465 4.15 12.98 38.95
C LEU A 465 5.09 13.55 40.03
N LEU A 466 6.27 14.05 39.66
CA LEU A 466 7.20 14.68 40.62
C LEU A 466 6.60 15.92 41.28
N VAL A 467 5.84 16.72 40.53
CA VAL A 467 5.07 17.85 41.06
C VAL A 467 3.95 17.37 41.99
N ALA A 468 3.23 16.30 41.61
CA ALA A 468 2.16 15.74 42.46
C ALA A 468 2.67 15.09 43.77
N LEU A 469 3.92 14.63 43.81
CA LEU A 469 4.57 14.01 44.98
C LEU A 469 5.25 15.00 45.92
N ASP A 470 5.17 16.29 45.63
CA ASP A 470 5.80 17.35 46.42
C ASP A 470 7.32 17.23 46.63
N VAL A 471 8.03 16.91 45.55
CA VAL A 471 9.50 16.80 45.57
C VAL A 471 10.15 18.19 45.68
N PRO A 472 11.15 18.38 46.54
CA PRO A 472 11.84 19.67 46.70
C PRO A 472 12.39 20.20 45.37
N GLY A 473 12.11 21.46 45.06
CA GLY A 473 12.47 22.10 43.78
C GLY A 473 11.35 22.15 42.73
N GLN A 474 10.09 21.91 43.11
CA GLN A 474 8.93 21.90 42.20
C GLN A 474 8.88 23.02 41.15
N ASN A 475 9.18 24.27 41.54
CA ASN A 475 9.13 25.42 40.62
C ASN A 475 10.14 25.29 39.47
N ILE A 476 11.28 24.63 39.71
CA ILE A 476 12.31 24.37 38.69
C ILE A 476 11.81 23.32 37.69
N TYR A 477 11.19 22.26 38.20
CA TYR A 477 10.65 21.17 37.36
C TYR A 477 9.43 21.61 36.55
N ASN A 478 8.49 22.32 37.17
CA ASN A 478 7.21 22.70 36.56
C ASN A 478 7.34 23.80 35.49
N VAL A 479 8.32 24.70 35.65
CA VAL A 479 8.52 25.83 34.72
C VAL A 479 9.70 25.53 33.80
N TYR A 480 10.93 25.62 34.29
CA TYR A 480 12.11 25.63 33.42
C TYR A 480 12.35 24.31 32.69
N LEU A 481 12.30 23.17 33.40
CA LEU A 481 12.54 21.86 32.81
C LEU A 481 11.46 21.50 31.78
N LEU A 482 10.21 21.80 32.10
CA LEU A 482 9.07 21.56 31.21
C LEU A 482 9.17 22.37 29.91
N TYR A 483 9.51 23.67 29.99
CA TYR A 483 9.72 24.50 28.79
C TYR A 483 10.89 24.02 27.93
N ILE A 484 12.00 23.58 28.54
CA ILE A 484 13.14 23.01 27.80
C ILE A 484 12.70 21.77 27.02
N ILE A 485 11.96 20.85 27.67
CA ILE A 485 11.42 19.66 27.02
C ILE A 485 10.54 20.06 25.83
N TYR A 486 9.62 21.01 26.02
CA TYR A 486 8.74 21.49 24.96
C TYR A 486 9.49 22.13 23.80
N ILE A 487 10.48 23.00 24.06
CA ILE A 487 11.28 23.63 22.99
C ILE A 487 11.99 22.55 22.16
N ILE A 488 12.59 21.55 22.81
CA ILE A 488 13.30 20.47 22.11
C ILE A 488 12.32 19.58 21.35
N THR A 489 11.25 19.10 21.97
CA THR A 489 10.36 18.10 21.37
C THR A 489 9.46 18.69 20.29
N TYR A 490 8.93 19.91 20.49
CA TYR A 490 8.19 20.62 19.44
C TYR A 490 9.11 21.12 18.35
N GLY A 491 10.32 21.60 18.67
CA GLY A 491 11.34 21.97 17.68
C GLY A 491 11.69 20.80 16.76
N LEU A 492 11.90 19.61 17.33
CA LEU A 492 12.13 18.37 16.56
C LEU A 492 10.91 17.97 15.74
N SER A 493 9.69 18.12 16.26
CA SER A 493 8.45 17.82 15.52
C SER A 493 8.28 18.75 14.30
N ILE A 494 8.60 20.03 14.44
CA ILE A 494 8.63 21.00 13.33
C ILE A 494 9.69 20.60 12.30
N TYR A 495 10.91 20.27 12.76
CA TYR A 495 11.97 19.78 11.88
C TYR A 495 11.53 18.56 11.06
N PHE A 496 10.96 17.54 11.70
CA PHE A 496 10.51 16.32 11.03
C PHE A 496 9.36 16.60 10.04
N THR A 497 8.50 17.57 10.32
CA THR A 497 7.46 17.99 9.38
C THR A 497 8.06 18.65 8.14
N ILE A 498 9.04 19.54 8.31
CA ILE A 498 9.69 20.29 7.23
C ILE A 498 10.55 19.39 6.36
N ILE A 499 11.35 18.48 6.94
CA ILE A 499 12.25 17.60 6.17
C ILE A 499 11.48 16.60 5.30
N ASN A 500 10.21 16.35 5.61
CA ASN A 500 9.35 15.50 4.79
C ASN A 500 8.86 16.19 3.51
N LEU A 501 9.05 17.51 3.35
CA LEU A 501 8.70 18.24 2.14
C LEU A 501 9.67 17.90 0.99
N GLY A 502 9.15 17.62 -0.19
CA GLY A 502 9.94 17.23 -1.37
C GLY A 502 11.13 18.14 -1.71
N PRO A 503 10.97 19.49 -1.73
CA PRO A 503 12.09 20.42 -1.96
C PRO A 503 13.18 20.32 -0.87
N VAL A 504 12.78 20.16 0.39
CA VAL A 504 13.70 20.04 1.53
C VAL A 504 14.46 18.72 1.48
N ARG A 505 13.79 17.62 1.14
CA ARG A 505 14.45 16.31 0.91
C ARG A 505 15.55 16.42 -0.15
N ARG A 506 15.27 17.10 -1.26
CA ARG A 506 16.27 17.36 -2.32
C ARG A 506 17.42 18.23 -1.84
N MET A 507 17.12 19.28 -1.08
CA MET A 507 18.15 20.12 -0.45
C MET A 507 19.04 19.31 0.49
N VAL A 508 18.46 18.48 1.37
CA VAL A 508 19.21 17.61 2.29
C VAL A 508 20.05 16.60 1.52
N LYS A 509 19.54 15.99 0.44
CA LYS A 509 20.32 15.09 -0.41
C LYS A 509 21.53 15.80 -1.04
N ARG A 510 21.36 17.04 -1.51
CA ARG A 510 22.45 17.87 -2.05
C ARG A 510 23.48 18.24 -0.98
N LEU A 511 23.04 18.68 0.19
CA LEU A 511 23.92 19.01 1.33
C LEU A 511 24.68 17.78 1.84
N ALA A 512 24.02 16.62 1.88
CA ALA A 512 24.62 15.34 2.24
C ALA A 512 25.53 14.77 1.12
N ARG A 513 25.42 15.31 -0.11
CA ARG A 513 26.19 14.90 -1.31
C ARG A 513 26.07 13.40 -1.56
N ARG A 514 24.83 12.91 -1.44
CA ARG A 514 24.49 11.49 -1.44
C ARG A 514 24.10 11.03 -2.85
N ILE A 515 24.72 9.94 -3.29
CA ILE A 515 24.35 9.24 -4.52
C ILE A 515 23.47 8.04 -4.15
N ASP A 516 22.30 7.95 -4.76
CA ASP A 516 21.32 6.89 -4.49
C ASP A 516 21.27 5.87 -5.63
N PHE A 517 21.03 4.60 -5.31
CA PHE A 517 20.84 3.50 -6.26
C PHE A 517 19.54 2.74 -5.94
N SER A 518 18.85 2.23 -6.97
CA SER A 518 17.65 1.37 -6.86
C SER A 518 17.96 -0.09 -6.68
N ILE A 519 19.06 -0.54 -7.30
CA ILE A 519 19.60 -1.88 -7.23
C ILE A 519 20.78 -1.83 -6.28
N ASP A 520 21.03 -2.92 -5.59
CA ASP A 520 22.23 -3.11 -4.79
C ASP A 520 23.44 -3.34 -5.72
N ILE A 521 23.87 -2.28 -6.42
CA ILE A 521 24.83 -2.33 -7.53
C ILE A 521 26.22 -2.85 -7.13
N PHE A 522 26.59 -2.68 -5.86
CA PHE A 522 27.84 -3.19 -5.29
C PHE A 522 27.68 -4.56 -4.62
N SER A 523 26.52 -5.21 -4.77
CA SER A 523 26.29 -6.55 -4.22
C SER A 523 27.12 -7.58 -4.97
N PRO A 524 27.85 -8.47 -4.26
CA PRO A 524 28.56 -9.59 -4.86
C PRO A 524 27.68 -10.54 -5.67
N ARG A 525 26.39 -10.65 -5.33
CA ARG A 525 25.44 -11.57 -6.00
C ARG A 525 24.55 -10.90 -7.05
N LEU A 526 24.90 -9.70 -7.52
CA LEU A 526 24.18 -9.09 -8.63
C LEU A 526 24.25 -10.01 -9.87
N ASP A 527 23.11 -10.28 -10.50
CA ASP A 527 23.05 -11.11 -11.71
C ASP A 527 23.62 -10.34 -12.91
N LEU A 528 24.85 -10.68 -13.27
CA LEU A 528 25.61 -10.11 -14.39
C LEU A 528 25.68 -11.05 -15.60
N SER A 529 24.87 -12.12 -15.62
CA SER A 529 24.83 -13.04 -16.75
C SER A 529 24.40 -12.32 -18.04
N PRO A 530 24.75 -12.85 -19.23
CA PRO A 530 24.31 -12.26 -20.51
C PRO A 530 22.78 -12.11 -20.64
N LEU A 531 22.02 -12.93 -19.90
CA LEU A 531 20.56 -12.89 -19.81
C LEU A 531 20.07 -12.18 -18.54
N SER A 532 20.88 -11.27 -18.00
CA SER A 532 20.56 -10.54 -16.78
C SER A 532 19.15 -9.93 -16.87
N PRO A 533 18.31 -10.14 -15.84
CA PRO A 533 16.96 -9.58 -15.82
C PRO A 533 16.99 -8.04 -15.86
N HIS A 534 18.08 -7.41 -15.39
CA HIS A 534 18.20 -5.95 -15.37
C HIS A 534 18.41 -5.36 -16.75
N THR A 535 19.34 -5.89 -17.54
CA THR A 535 19.61 -5.40 -18.91
C THR A 535 18.42 -5.68 -19.82
N LYS A 536 17.84 -6.89 -19.74
CA LYS A 536 16.61 -7.23 -20.46
C LYS A 536 15.46 -6.27 -20.15
N ARG A 537 15.28 -5.92 -18.88
CA ARG A 537 14.20 -5.02 -18.45
C ARG A 537 14.40 -3.58 -18.92
N ARG A 538 15.61 -3.05 -18.74
CA ARG A 538 15.99 -1.63 -18.98
C ARG A 538 16.29 -1.30 -20.43
N ILE A 539 16.55 -2.30 -21.28
CA ILE A 539 16.79 -2.08 -22.70
C ILE A 539 15.62 -2.63 -23.52
N TRP A 540 15.42 -3.95 -23.50
CA TRP A 540 14.50 -4.62 -24.41
C TRP A 540 13.04 -4.36 -24.05
N GLN A 541 12.64 -4.71 -22.82
CA GLN A 541 11.25 -4.60 -22.38
C GLN A 541 10.77 -3.14 -22.30
N GLU A 542 11.63 -2.23 -21.82
CA GLU A 542 11.34 -0.79 -21.82
C GLU A 542 11.09 -0.27 -23.23
N SER A 543 11.93 -0.64 -24.21
CA SER A 543 11.76 -0.23 -25.61
C SER A 543 10.45 -0.74 -26.23
N ILE A 544 10.08 -2.00 -25.99
CA ILE A 544 8.82 -2.56 -26.51
C ILE A 544 7.60 -1.90 -25.86
N THR A 545 7.61 -1.73 -24.53
CA THR A 545 6.50 -1.08 -23.82
C THR A 545 6.37 0.38 -24.26
N ALA A 546 7.49 1.11 -24.40
CA ALA A 546 7.51 2.48 -24.91
C ALA A 546 6.98 2.57 -26.35
N LEU A 547 7.35 1.63 -27.22
CA LEU A 547 6.86 1.57 -28.60
C LEU A 547 5.33 1.47 -28.63
N LEU A 548 4.74 0.54 -27.86
CA LEU A 548 3.30 0.34 -27.82
C LEU A 548 2.55 1.53 -27.20
N LEU A 549 3.08 2.12 -26.12
CA LEU A 549 2.40 3.20 -25.38
C LEU A 549 2.53 4.58 -26.03
N THR A 550 3.55 4.81 -26.85
CA THR A 550 3.77 6.11 -27.52
C THR A 550 3.19 6.16 -28.93
N SER A 551 3.00 5.00 -29.58
CA SER A 551 2.49 4.94 -30.95
C SER A 551 1.04 5.43 -31.05
N PRO A 552 0.70 6.39 -31.94
CA PRO A 552 -0.62 7.03 -31.98
C PRO A 552 -1.81 6.06 -32.14
N GLU A 553 -1.64 5.00 -32.92
CA GLU A 553 -2.70 4.01 -33.20
C GLU A 553 -2.83 2.92 -32.12
N CYS A 554 -1.76 2.69 -31.36
CA CYS A 554 -1.70 1.62 -30.37
C CYS A 554 -1.86 2.10 -28.93
N ARG A 555 -1.54 3.37 -28.64
CA ARG A 555 -1.55 3.96 -27.30
C ARG A 555 -2.90 3.88 -26.60
N ILE A 556 -2.86 3.90 -25.28
CA ILE A 556 -4.06 3.96 -24.45
C ILE A 556 -4.79 5.29 -24.70
N PRO A 557 -6.11 5.29 -24.95
CA PRO A 557 -6.85 6.53 -25.16
C PRO A 557 -6.78 7.45 -23.93
N ALA A 558 -6.58 8.75 -24.13
CA ALA A 558 -6.36 9.71 -23.03
C ALA A 558 -7.48 9.75 -21.97
N LYS A 559 -8.72 9.39 -22.34
CA LYS A 559 -9.87 9.34 -21.42
C LYS A 559 -10.07 7.98 -20.74
N GLN A 560 -9.37 6.94 -21.19
CA GLN A 560 -9.57 5.58 -20.69
C GLN A 560 -8.96 5.41 -19.30
N ARG A 561 -9.75 4.93 -18.34
CA ARG A 561 -9.24 4.64 -16.99
C ARG A 561 -8.86 3.18 -16.86
N MET A 562 -7.62 2.90 -16.46
CA MET A 562 -7.09 1.55 -16.29
C MET A 562 -7.58 0.89 -14.99
N VAL A 563 -8.86 0.51 -14.95
CA VAL A 563 -9.52 -0.12 -13.80
C VAL A 563 -9.73 -1.59 -14.06
N TYR A 564 -9.35 -2.43 -13.10
CA TYR A 564 -9.43 -3.88 -13.22
C TYR A 564 -10.41 -4.47 -12.21
N ALA A 565 -11.26 -5.39 -12.65
CA ALA A 565 -11.98 -6.31 -11.77
C ALA A 565 -10.98 -7.30 -11.17
N GLN A 566 -10.87 -7.28 -9.84
CA GLN A 566 -9.88 -8.05 -9.07
C GLN A 566 -10.54 -8.64 -7.82
N ALA A 567 -10.23 -9.89 -7.52
CA ALA A 567 -10.59 -10.52 -6.25
C ALA A 567 -9.65 -10.05 -5.12
N ARG A 568 -10.19 -9.90 -3.91
CA ARG A 568 -9.40 -9.50 -2.73
C ARG A 568 -8.22 -10.45 -2.49
N ASP A 569 -8.50 -11.75 -2.50
CA ASP A 569 -7.52 -12.79 -2.18
C ASP A 569 -6.90 -13.46 -3.43
N SER A 570 -6.96 -12.79 -4.60
CA SER A 570 -6.48 -13.32 -5.89
C SER A 570 -7.15 -14.65 -6.28
N GLU A 571 -8.41 -14.83 -5.88
CA GLU A 571 -9.19 -16.04 -6.21
C GLU A 571 -9.30 -16.24 -7.73
N PHE A 572 -9.45 -15.15 -8.49
CA PHE A 572 -9.50 -15.17 -9.96
C PHE A 572 -8.61 -14.08 -10.59
N PRO A 573 -8.15 -14.26 -11.84
CA PRO A 573 -7.22 -13.33 -12.50
C PRO A 573 -7.84 -11.95 -12.79
N PRO A 574 -7.02 -10.89 -12.86
CA PRO A 574 -7.50 -9.54 -13.05
C PRO A 574 -8.04 -9.33 -14.48
N TYR A 575 -9.13 -8.56 -14.59
CA TYR A 575 -9.76 -8.24 -15.88
C TYR A 575 -9.94 -6.73 -16.08
N LEU A 576 -9.42 -6.16 -17.17
CA LEU A 576 -9.56 -4.73 -17.50
C LEU A 576 -11.00 -4.41 -17.91
N LEU A 577 -11.60 -3.43 -17.25
CA LEU A 577 -12.96 -2.98 -17.50
C LEU A 577 -12.99 -1.88 -18.57
N ASN A 578 -14.12 -1.75 -19.26
CA ASN A 578 -14.36 -0.72 -20.30
C ASN A 578 -13.29 -0.70 -21.41
N PHE A 579 -12.82 -1.87 -21.83
CA PHE A 579 -11.76 -1.99 -22.85
C PHE A 579 -12.12 -1.24 -24.15
N CYS A 580 -11.30 -0.27 -24.53
CA CYS A 580 -11.55 0.56 -25.72
C CYS A 580 -11.09 -0.11 -27.03
N GLY A 581 -10.25 -1.16 -26.94
CA GLY A 581 -9.81 -1.93 -28.10
C GLY A 581 -8.41 -1.61 -28.59
N THR A 582 -7.54 -1.03 -27.76
CA THR A 582 -6.16 -0.70 -28.17
C THR A 582 -5.15 -1.79 -27.76
N PRO A 583 -4.11 -2.05 -28.58
CA PRO A 583 -3.04 -2.98 -28.23
C PRO A 583 -2.31 -2.61 -26.93
N ALA A 584 -2.11 -1.32 -26.65
CA ALA A 584 -1.42 -0.90 -25.42
C ALA A 584 -2.26 -1.13 -24.14
N GLU A 585 -3.59 -0.97 -24.19
CA GLU A 585 -4.47 -1.39 -23.08
C GLU A 585 -4.29 -2.88 -22.79
N ARG A 586 -4.20 -3.67 -23.86
CA ARG A 586 -4.06 -5.13 -23.78
C ARG A 586 -2.66 -5.54 -23.31
N HIS A 587 -1.61 -4.81 -23.69
CA HIS A 587 -0.27 -4.99 -23.15
C HIS A 587 -0.22 -4.72 -21.64
N ALA A 588 -0.79 -3.60 -21.19
CA ALA A 588 -0.87 -3.26 -19.77
C ALA A 588 -1.68 -4.30 -18.97
N GLU A 589 -2.80 -4.78 -19.53
CA GLU A 589 -3.58 -5.85 -18.92
C GLU A 589 -2.81 -7.18 -18.88
N ASN A 590 -1.98 -7.51 -19.89
CA ASN A 590 -1.15 -8.72 -19.93
C ASN A 590 -0.10 -8.68 -18.81
N LEU A 591 0.57 -7.53 -18.65
CA LEU A 591 1.53 -7.31 -17.58
C LEU A 591 0.88 -7.35 -16.20
N LYS A 592 -0.36 -6.84 -16.06
CA LYS A 592 -1.12 -6.94 -14.80
C LYS A 592 -1.47 -8.39 -14.46
N ILE A 593 -1.93 -9.17 -15.43
CA ILE A 593 -2.21 -10.60 -15.23
C ILE A 593 -0.93 -11.34 -14.80
N LEU A 594 0.19 -11.13 -15.52
CA LEU A 594 1.47 -11.77 -15.20
C LEU A 594 1.95 -11.47 -13.77
N ARG A 595 1.78 -10.23 -13.31
CA ARG A 595 2.10 -9.81 -11.93
C ARG A 595 1.23 -10.47 -10.87
N GLU A 596 0.01 -10.88 -11.20
CA GLU A 596 -0.91 -11.52 -10.24
C GLU A 596 -0.74 -13.05 -10.19
N ILE A 597 -0.57 -13.71 -11.35
CA ILE A 597 -0.56 -15.18 -11.44
C ILE A 597 0.85 -15.81 -11.54
N GLY A 598 1.86 -15.04 -11.97
CA GLY A 598 3.23 -15.51 -12.20
C GLY A 598 3.47 -16.16 -13.56
N SER A 599 4.75 -16.30 -13.95
CA SER A 599 5.15 -16.76 -15.29
C SER A 599 4.73 -18.21 -15.59
N LEU A 600 4.81 -19.11 -14.61
CA LEU A 600 4.48 -20.53 -14.81
C LEU A 600 3.01 -20.73 -15.17
N LYS A 601 2.08 -20.12 -14.42
CA LYS A 601 0.64 -20.19 -14.72
C LYS A 601 0.30 -19.47 -16.02
N TYR A 602 0.95 -18.33 -16.28
CA TYR A 602 0.78 -17.57 -17.53
C TYR A 602 1.14 -18.43 -18.75
N ASN A 603 2.30 -19.10 -18.71
CA ASN A 603 2.78 -19.94 -19.80
C ASN A 603 1.93 -21.20 -19.98
N LYS A 604 1.50 -21.86 -18.88
CA LYS A 604 0.56 -23.00 -18.95
C LYS A 604 -0.75 -22.61 -19.65
N ALA A 605 -1.33 -21.46 -19.29
CA ALA A 605 -2.56 -20.97 -19.91
C ALA A 605 -2.36 -20.57 -21.39
N SER A 606 -1.22 -19.97 -21.72
CA SER A 606 -0.85 -19.62 -23.10
C SER A 606 -0.70 -20.87 -23.98
N ALA A 607 -0.09 -21.93 -23.45
CA ALA A 607 0.02 -23.21 -24.12
C ALA A 607 -1.35 -23.86 -24.37
N LEU A 608 -2.30 -23.78 -23.43
CA LEU A 608 -3.66 -24.29 -23.62
C LEU A 608 -4.41 -23.57 -24.77
N LEU A 609 -4.17 -22.27 -24.94
CA LEU A 609 -4.85 -21.44 -25.94
C LEU A 609 -4.17 -21.41 -27.32
N SER A 610 -3.03 -22.08 -27.49
CA SER A 610 -2.29 -22.07 -28.77
C SER A 610 -1.58 -23.37 -29.12
N GLY A 611 -1.57 -24.32 -28.20
CA GLY A 611 -0.96 -25.63 -28.37
C GLY A 611 -1.91 -26.63 -29.04
N PRO A 612 -1.59 -27.94 -28.97
CA PRO A 612 -2.34 -28.98 -29.66
C PRO A 612 -3.79 -29.10 -29.17
N ASP A 613 -4.05 -28.82 -27.89
CA ASP A 613 -5.37 -28.95 -27.27
C ASP A 613 -6.31 -27.77 -27.56
N TYR A 614 -5.84 -26.76 -28.32
CA TYR A 614 -6.57 -25.53 -28.57
C TYR A 614 -7.96 -25.75 -29.18
N GLU A 615 -8.08 -26.60 -30.20
CA GLU A 615 -9.36 -26.80 -30.91
C GLU A 615 -10.41 -27.48 -30.02
N TRP A 616 -9.98 -28.41 -29.16
CA TRP A 616 -10.86 -29.02 -28.17
C TRP A 616 -11.28 -28.01 -27.11
N PHE A 617 -10.32 -27.29 -26.53
CA PHE A 617 -10.61 -26.28 -25.51
C PHE A 617 -11.52 -25.16 -26.03
N ARG A 618 -11.30 -24.72 -27.28
CA ARG A 618 -12.13 -23.70 -27.94
C ARG A 618 -13.59 -24.11 -28.08
N LYS A 619 -13.86 -25.40 -28.33
CA LYS A 619 -15.25 -25.92 -28.37
C LYS A 619 -15.90 -25.80 -27.00
N LEU A 620 -15.18 -26.18 -25.95
CA LEU A 620 -15.63 -26.09 -24.56
C LEU A 620 -15.90 -24.63 -24.14
N GLU A 621 -14.94 -23.73 -24.38
CA GLU A 621 -15.09 -22.30 -24.12
C GLU A 621 -16.31 -21.73 -24.87
N SER A 622 -16.46 -22.08 -26.15
CA SER A 622 -17.58 -21.62 -26.96
C SER A 622 -18.93 -22.11 -26.42
N GLN A 623 -19.02 -23.32 -25.85
CA GLN A 623 -20.27 -23.82 -25.27
C GLN A 623 -20.63 -23.03 -24.01
N ILE A 624 -19.66 -22.81 -23.12
CA ILE A 624 -19.84 -22.03 -21.88
C ILE A 624 -20.31 -20.62 -22.22
N GLN A 625 -19.56 -19.88 -23.05
CA GLN A 625 -19.87 -18.50 -23.39
C GLN A 625 -21.24 -18.32 -24.07
N LYS A 626 -21.69 -19.30 -24.87
CA LYS A 626 -22.98 -19.22 -25.58
C LYS A 626 -24.18 -19.53 -24.67
N HIS A 627 -24.05 -20.47 -23.73
CA HIS A 627 -25.21 -21.06 -23.05
C HIS A 627 -25.21 -20.96 -21.51
N PHE A 628 -24.02 -20.85 -20.90
CA PHE A 628 -23.79 -21.00 -19.46
C PHE A 628 -23.04 -19.81 -18.85
N ILE A 629 -23.41 -18.59 -19.27
CA ILE A 629 -22.95 -17.33 -18.69
C ILE A 629 -24.17 -16.48 -18.32
N GLY A 630 -24.06 -15.70 -17.25
CA GLY A 630 -25.14 -14.91 -16.65
C GLY A 630 -25.81 -15.61 -15.47
N PRO A 631 -27.01 -15.16 -15.07
CA PRO A 631 -27.68 -15.67 -13.88
C PRO A 631 -28.19 -17.10 -14.07
N ASP A 632 -28.53 -17.72 -12.93
CA ASP A 632 -29.21 -19.01 -12.84
C ASP A 632 -28.34 -20.17 -13.39
N CYS A 633 -27.02 -20.05 -13.24
CA CYS A 633 -26.06 -21.11 -13.52
C CYS A 633 -25.82 -21.97 -12.27
N TYR A 634 -25.56 -23.25 -12.46
CA TYR A 634 -25.39 -24.22 -11.37
C TYR A 634 -23.97 -24.77 -11.30
N TRP A 635 -23.42 -24.93 -10.11
CA TRP A 635 -22.16 -25.66 -9.91
C TRP A 635 -22.11 -26.31 -8.55
N LYS A 636 -21.84 -27.62 -8.53
CA LYS A 636 -21.52 -28.37 -7.32
C LYS A 636 -20.21 -29.13 -7.55
N SER A 637 -19.22 -28.91 -6.68
CA SER A 637 -17.92 -29.56 -6.81
C SER A 637 -18.05 -31.09 -6.70
N PRO A 638 -17.53 -31.88 -7.66
CA PRO A 638 -17.50 -33.34 -7.56
C PRO A 638 -16.52 -33.86 -6.49
N SER A 639 -15.48 -33.07 -6.17
CA SER A 639 -14.30 -33.49 -5.41
C SER A 639 -14.38 -33.16 -3.91
N GLU A 640 -15.44 -32.49 -3.44
CA GLU A 640 -15.54 -32.05 -2.04
C GLU A 640 -16.16 -33.12 -1.13
N THR A 641 -15.30 -33.81 -0.37
CA THR A 641 -15.67 -34.65 0.80
C THR A 641 -15.64 -33.88 2.13
N LYS A 642 -15.77 -32.54 2.14
CA LYS A 642 -15.77 -31.70 3.36
C LYS A 642 -17.10 -30.95 3.53
N PRO A 643 -17.55 -30.75 4.79
CA PRO A 643 -18.93 -30.41 5.12
C PRO A 643 -19.27 -29.03 4.60
N GLU A 644 -20.49 -28.89 4.08
CA GLU A 644 -21.24 -27.63 3.90
C GLU A 644 -20.35 -26.37 3.81
N LEU A 645 -20.08 -25.88 2.59
CA LEU A 645 -19.72 -24.47 2.37
C LEU A 645 -20.61 -23.62 3.29
N VAL A 646 -20.04 -23.09 4.37
CA VAL A 646 -20.79 -22.48 5.48
C VAL A 646 -21.71 -21.39 4.91
N GLY A 647 -23.02 -21.67 4.86
CA GLY A 647 -24.05 -20.74 4.38
C GLY A 647 -24.52 -20.89 2.92
N CYS A 648 -24.01 -21.84 2.13
CA CYS A 648 -24.54 -22.14 0.80
C CYS A 648 -25.70 -23.16 0.87
N ALA A 649 -26.93 -22.66 1.05
CA ALA A 649 -28.13 -23.51 0.94
C ALA A 649 -28.36 -24.01 -0.50
N ASN A 650 -27.96 -23.21 -1.51
CA ASN A 650 -28.21 -23.46 -2.92
C ASN A 650 -26.96 -23.28 -3.79
N PHE A 651 -26.78 -24.15 -4.78
CA PHE A 651 -25.64 -24.17 -5.71
C PHE A 651 -25.87 -23.35 -7.00
N PHE A 652 -26.91 -22.51 -7.03
CA PHE A 652 -27.18 -21.59 -8.13
C PHE A 652 -26.48 -20.24 -7.94
N GLY A 653 -26.13 -19.58 -9.04
CA GLY A 653 -25.44 -18.31 -9.02
C GLY A 653 -25.39 -17.60 -10.36
N ASN A 654 -24.64 -16.50 -10.39
CA ASN A 654 -24.32 -15.75 -11.61
C ASN A 654 -22.89 -16.06 -12.07
N ALA A 655 -22.72 -16.51 -13.32
CA ALA A 655 -21.45 -16.92 -13.88
C ALA A 655 -20.92 -15.94 -14.93
N TRP A 656 -19.61 -15.69 -14.93
CA TRP A 656 -18.92 -14.94 -15.98
C TRP A 656 -17.59 -15.57 -16.35
N TRP A 657 -17.14 -15.27 -17.57
CA TRP A 657 -15.92 -15.82 -18.15
C TRP A 657 -14.80 -14.80 -18.16
N ILE A 658 -13.63 -15.20 -17.69
CA ILE A 658 -12.39 -14.45 -17.86
C ILE A 658 -11.56 -15.16 -18.93
N PRO A 659 -11.20 -14.49 -20.03
CA PRO A 659 -10.57 -15.15 -21.18
C PRO A 659 -9.13 -15.61 -20.91
N PHE A 660 -8.42 -15.01 -19.94
CA PHE A 660 -7.03 -15.37 -19.68
C PHE A 660 -6.53 -15.08 -18.24
N PRO A 661 -5.87 -16.07 -17.59
CA PRO A 661 -6.02 -17.49 -17.85
C PRO A 661 -7.50 -17.86 -17.94
N PRO A 662 -7.90 -18.78 -18.85
CA PRO A 662 -9.29 -19.18 -18.98
C PRO A 662 -9.86 -19.60 -17.62
N THR A 663 -10.81 -18.81 -17.12
CA THR A 663 -11.35 -18.99 -15.77
C THR A 663 -12.85 -18.71 -15.81
N LEU A 664 -13.64 -19.67 -15.34
CA LEU A 664 -15.06 -19.48 -15.08
C LEU A 664 -15.24 -19.12 -13.62
N VAL A 665 -15.86 -17.97 -13.36
CA VAL A 665 -16.18 -17.52 -12.00
C VAL A 665 -17.68 -17.56 -11.82
N LEU A 666 -18.14 -18.21 -10.75
CA LEU A 666 -19.54 -18.27 -10.34
C LEU A 666 -19.68 -17.62 -8.97
N ARG A 667 -20.58 -16.64 -8.86
CA ARG A 667 -21.02 -16.12 -7.56
C ARG A 667 -22.30 -16.80 -7.15
N TYR A 668 -22.29 -17.58 -6.07
CA TYR A 668 -23.50 -18.21 -5.54
C TYR A 668 -24.52 -17.18 -5.06
N ASP A 669 -25.81 -17.52 -5.16
CA ASP A 669 -26.94 -16.71 -4.71
C ASP A 669 -26.88 -16.40 -3.19
N SER A 670 -26.33 -17.35 -2.43
CA SER A 670 -26.16 -17.30 -0.98
C SER A 670 -24.76 -17.81 -0.63
N GLY A 671 -23.70 -17.07 -0.96
CA GLY A 671 -22.35 -17.52 -0.59
C GLY A 671 -21.19 -16.78 -1.26
N SER A 672 -20.00 -17.39 -1.14
CA SER A 672 -18.74 -16.97 -1.76
C SER A 672 -18.68 -17.32 -3.25
N TYR A 673 -17.54 -17.06 -3.89
CA TYR A 673 -17.31 -17.44 -5.28
C TYR A 673 -16.86 -18.91 -5.39
N ALA A 674 -17.21 -19.53 -6.50
CA ALA A 674 -16.51 -20.70 -7.04
C ALA A 674 -15.70 -20.28 -8.26
N VAL A 675 -14.46 -20.74 -8.33
CA VAL A 675 -13.54 -20.44 -9.43
C VAL A 675 -13.09 -21.75 -10.07
N LEU A 676 -13.40 -21.93 -11.35
CA LEU A 676 -13.07 -23.14 -12.11
C LEU A 676 -12.00 -22.79 -13.14
N GLN A 677 -10.88 -23.52 -13.11
CA GLN A 677 -9.72 -23.31 -14.00
C GLN A 677 -9.29 -24.60 -14.70
N GLU A 678 -9.45 -25.76 -14.05
CA GLU A 678 -9.06 -27.03 -14.62
C GLU A 678 -10.13 -27.52 -15.61
N VAL A 679 -9.70 -28.19 -16.69
CA VAL A 679 -10.63 -28.52 -17.77
C VAL A 679 -11.68 -29.55 -17.34
N ALA A 680 -11.32 -30.48 -16.46
CA ALA A 680 -12.25 -31.45 -15.88
C ALA A 680 -13.42 -30.77 -15.15
N ASP A 681 -13.14 -29.69 -14.42
CA ASP A 681 -14.19 -28.92 -13.72
C ASP A 681 -15.10 -28.21 -14.71
N LEU A 682 -14.55 -27.67 -15.80
CA LEU A 682 -15.33 -27.00 -16.83
C LEU A 682 -16.24 -27.98 -17.59
N GLU A 683 -15.77 -29.20 -17.86
CA GLU A 683 -16.59 -30.28 -18.45
C GLU A 683 -17.70 -30.72 -17.50
N ALA A 684 -17.38 -30.91 -16.21
CA ALA A 684 -18.37 -31.21 -15.18
C ALA A 684 -19.41 -30.08 -15.05
N TYR A 685 -18.99 -28.82 -15.21
CA TYR A 685 -19.89 -27.68 -15.15
C TYR A 685 -20.89 -27.70 -16.32
N ILE A 686 -20.41 -27.99 -17.53
CA ILE A 686 -21.27 -28.14 -18.71
C ILE A 686 -22.25 -29.31 -18.52
N SER A 687 -21.78 -30.45 -18.03
CA SER A 687 -22.62 -31.64 -17.84
C SER A 687 -23.73 -31.39 -16.81
N GLN A 688 -23.40 -30.76 -15.68
CA GLN A 688 -24.38 -30.39 -14.65
C GLN A 688 -25.44 -29.42 -15.17
N ASN A 689 -25.04 -28.34 -15.86
CA ASN A 689 -25.99 -27.36 -16.41
C ASN A 689 -26.80 -27.89 -17.60
N SER A 690 -26.32 -28.96 -18.25
CA SER A 690 -27.03 -29.62 -19.34
C SER A 690 -28.04 -30.66 -18.85
N SER A 691 -27.96 -31.08 -17.58
CA SER A 691 -28.87 -32.06 -16.99
C SER A 691 -30.33 -31.57 -17.00
N HIS A 692 -31.27 -32.51 -17.16
CA HIS A 692 -32.69 -32.17 -17.29
C HIS A 692 -33.27 -31.53 -16.02
N SER A 693 -32.83 -31.96 -14.83
CA SER A 693 -33.26 -31.40 -13.54
C SER A 693 -32.86 -29.93 -13.39
N ILE A 694 -31.60 -29.61 -13.67
CA ILE A 694 -31.08 -28.23 -13.57
C ILE A 694 -31.71 -27.32 -14.62
N ARG A 695 -31.92 -27.81 -15.85
CA ARG A 695 -32.65 -27.05 -16.89
C ARG A 695 -34.07 -26.68 -16.45
N ARG A 696 -34.78 -27.61 -15.81
CA ARG A 696 -36.13 -27.36 -15.27
C ARG A 696 -36.12 -26.29 -14.19
N ARG A 697 -35.22 -26.39 -13.21
CA ARG A 697 -35.05 -25.39 -12.12
C ARG A 697 -34.68 -24.01 -12.67
N ARG A 698 -33.79 -23.95 -13.67
CA ARG A 698 -33.45 -22.70 -14.37
C ARG A 698 -34.66 -22.09 -15.08
N HIS A 699 -35.51 -22.89 -15.73
CA HIS A 699 -36.72 -22.40 -16.39
C HIS A 699 -37.73 -21.82 -15.38
N ILE A 700 -37.88 -22.44 -14.21
CA ILE A 700 -38.70 -21.92 -13.10
C ILE A 700 -38.19 -20.54 -12.67
N ARG A 701 -36.89 -20.40 -12.45
CA ARG A 701 -36.27 -19.14 -12.05
C ARG A 701 -36.45 -18.03 -13.08
N LEU A 702 -36.27 -18.34 -14.37
CA LEU A 702 -36.56 -17.38 -15.45
C LEU A 702 -38.03 -16.98 -15.52
N SER A 703 -38.95 -17.93 -15.29
CA SER A 703 -40.39 -17.67 -15.25
C SER A 703 -40.76 -16.74 -14.09
N LEU A 704 -40.10 -16.89 -12.93
CA LEU A 704 -40.28 -15.98 -11.80
C LEU A 704 -39.76 -14.57 -12.12
N ARG A 705 -38.58 -14.45 -12.76
CA ARG A 705 -38.06 -13.16 -13.24
C ARG A 705 -38.99 -12.51 -14.27
N ALA A 706 -39.66 -13.29 -15.10
CA ALA A 706 -40.68 -12.81 -16.05
C ALA A 706 -41.90 -12.18 -15.35
N LEU A 707 -42.19 -12.56 -14.12
CA LEU A 707 -43.32 -12.02 -13.36
C LEU A 707 -42.93 -10.82 -12.47
N ASP A 708 -41.66 -10.42 -12.44
CA ASP A 708 -41.21 -9.30 -11.60
C ASP A 708 -41.89 -7.98 -11.99
N GLY A 709 -42.45 -7.31 -10.97
CA GLY A 709 -43.20 -6.06 -11.08
C GLY A 709 -44.60 -6.21 -11.71
N GLN A 710 -45.07 -7.43 -12.00
CA GLN A 710 -46.35 -7.67 -12.67
C GLN A 710 -47.47 -7.96 -11.67
N VAL A 711 -48.69 -7.64 -12.08
CA VAL A 711 -49.91 -8.06 -11.37
C VAL A 711 -50.19 -9.52 -11.73
N VAL A 712 -50.04 -10.40 -10.75
CA VAL A 712 -50.23 -11.86 -10.88
C VAL A 712 -51.53 -12.29 -10.20
N LYS A 713 -52.11 -13.38 -10.68
CA LYS A 713 -53.27 -14.05 -10.09
C LYS A 713 -52.80 -15.11 -9.10
N TRP A 714 -53.13 -14.92 -7.82
CA TRP A 714 -52.92 -15.91 -6.78
C TRP A 714 -53.92 -15.68 -5.64
N PRO A 715 -54.99 -16.48 -5.57
CA PRO A 715 -56.01 -16.31 -4.55
C PRO A 715 -55.45 -16.68 -3.18
N TYR A 716 -55.56 -15.75 -2.22
CA TYR A 716 -55.08 -15.93 -0.85
C TYR A 716 -56.11 -15.40 0.15
N GLU A 717 -56.43 -16.21 1.14
CA GLU A 717 -57.31 -15.83 2.24
C GLU A 717 -56.47 -15.43 3.45
N HIS A 718 -56.48 -14.15 3.80
CA HIS A 718 -55.75 -13.64 4.95
C HIS A 718 -56.65 -13.59 6.17
N ILE A 719 -56.35 -14.41 7.17
CA ILE A 719 -57.11 -14.48 8.42
C ILE A 719 -56.37 -13.65 9.48
N THR A 720 -56.97 -12.54 9.90
CA THR A 720 -56.46 -11.71 11.01
C THR A 720 -57.27 -11.97 12.28
N PRO A 721 -56.62 -12.33 13.40
CA PRO A 721 -57.31 -12.39 14.68
C PRO A 721 -57.56 -10.96 15.19
N ILE A 722 -58.83 -10.56 15.29
CA ILE A 722 -59.27 -9.31 15.90
C ILE A 722 -59.62 -9.61 17.36
N GLY A 723 -58.88 -8.98 18.29
CA GLY A 723 -59.16 -8.99 19.72
C GLY A 723 -58.51 -7.79 20.41
N SER A 724 -59.21 -7.17 21.37
CA SER A 724 -58.66 -6.05 22.14
C SER A 724 -57.59 -6.56 23.12
N GLN A 725 -56.31 -6.21 22.88
CA GLN A 725 -55.31 -6.28 23.94
C GLN A 725 -55.38 -4.98 24.75
N SER A 726 -55.99 -5.04 25.94
CA SER A 726 -55.78 -4.03 26.98
C SER A 726 -54.53 -4.42 27.80
N PRO A 727 -53.63 -3.49 28.19
CA PRO A 727 -52.40 -3.81 28.90
C PRO A 727 -52.61 -4.21 30.37
N LEU A 728 -53.81 -4.09 30.93
CA LEU A 728 -54.04 -4.30 32.36
C LEU A 728 -54.82 -5.60 32.63
N SER A 729 -54.14 -6.52 33.30
CA SER A 729 -54.47 -7.93 33.42
C SER A 729 -55.31 -8.27 34.65
N TRP A 730 -56.55 -7.82 34.75
CA TRP A 730 -57.49 -8.36 35.76
C TRP A 730 -58.89 -8.54 35.16
N GLY A 731 -59.10 -9.73 34.58
CA GLY A 731 -60.42 -10.32 34.30
C GLY A 731 -61.21 -9.78 33.10
N ARG A 732 -61.05 -10.40 31.91
CA ARG A 732 -62.14 -10.58 30.94
C ARG A 732 -61.80 -11.59 29.83
N ARG A 733 -62.86 -12.23 29.29
CA ARG A 733 -62.86 -13.32 28.31
C ARG A 733 -62.15 -12.95 27.00
N ARG A 734 -61.25 -13.85 26.55
CA ARG A 734 -60.68 -13.84 25.19
C ARG A 734 -61.75 -14.31 24.21
N TYR A 735 -62.26 -13.42 23.38
CA TYR A 735 -62.93 -13.83 22.15
C TYR A 735 -61.97 -13.55 21.00
N THR A 736 -61.58 -14.61 20.28
CA THR A 736 -60.73 -14.53 19.09
C THR A 736 -61.66 -14.47 17.88
N THR A 737 -62.19 -13.29 17.55
CA THR A 737 -62.93 -13.14 16.29
C THR A 737 -61.93 -13.06 15.14
N GLN A 738 -62.05 -13.96 14.17
CA GLN A 738 -61.20 -13.96 12.98
C GLN A 738 -61.87 -13.15 11.87
N SER A 739 -61.18 -12.18 11.29
CA SER A 739 -61.60 -11.51 10.06
C SER A 739 -60.80 -12.10 8.91
N SER A 740 -61.49 -12.75 7.97
CA SER A 740 -60.88 -13.19 6.71
C SER A 740 -61.08 -12.15 5.61
N VAL A 741 -59.99 -11.83 4.91
CA VAL A 741 -60.02 -10.98 3.72
C VAL A 741 -59.51 -11.82 2.56
N HIS A 742 -60.36 -11.99 1.55
CA HIS A 742 -60.01 -12.70 0.34
C HIS A 742 -59.34 -11.76 -0.67
N TYR A 743 -58.16 -12.14 -1.15
CA TYR A 743 -57.44 -11.43 -2.19
C TYR A 743 -57.32 -12.32 -3.43
N ASP A 744 -57.63 -11.79 -4.61
CA ASP A 744 -57.52 -12.51 -5.90
C ASP A 744 -56.18 -12.24 -6.62
N ARG A 745 -55.66 -11.02 -6.48
CA ARG A 745 -54.48 -10.54 -7.22
C ARG A 745 -53.47 -9.85 -6.31
N CYS A 746 -52.20 -9.95 -6.68
CA CYS A 746 -51.08 -9.27 -6.03
C CYS A 746 -50.03 -8.83 -7.05
N VAL A 747 -49.09 -8.00 -6.61
CA VAL A 747 -47.90 -7.67 -7.40
C VAL A 747 -46.75 -8.56 -6.95
N LEU A 748 -46.18 -9.34 -7.87
CA LEU A 748 -44.95 -10.09 -7.59
C LEU A 748 -43.76 -9.14 -7.67
N ARG A 749 -42.96 -9.10 -6.61
CA ARG A 749 -41.73 -8.30 -6.54
C ARG A 749 -40.56 -9.19 -6.19
N ILE A 750 -39.48 -9.03 -6.93
CA ILE A 750 -38.22 -9.69 -6.65
C ILE A 750 -37.34 -8.76 -5.82
N LYS A 751 -36.96 -9.23 -4.63
CA LYS A 751 -35.94 -8.58 -3.79
C LYS A 751 -34.58 -9.15 -4.19
N HIS A 752 -33.87 -8.42 -5.03
CA HIS A 752 -32.54 -8.81 -5.50
C HIS A 752 -31.47 -8.65 -4.43
N ARG A 753 -30.49 -9.58 -4.42
CA ARG A 753 -29.29 -9.50 -3.58
C ARG A 753 -28.07 -9.00 -4.37
N GLY A 754 -27.99 -9.36 -5.65
CA GLY A 754 -26.98 -8.87 -6.60
C GLY A 754 -27.32 -7.50 -7.23
N HIS A 755 -26.36 -6.93 -7.95
CA HIS A 755 -26.44 -5.57 -8.50
C HIS A 755 -26.14 -5.46 -10.01
N LEU A 756 -25.99 -6.59 -10.71
CA LEU A 756 -25.72 -6.63 -12.15
C LEU A 756 -26.96 -6.23 -12.98
N ALA A 757 -27.03 -4.98 -13.44
CA ALA A 757 -28.11 -4.52 -14.32
C ALA A 757 -27.68 -4.49 -15.79
N TRP A 758 -28.48 -5.07 -16.68
CA TRP A 758 -28.25 -5.06 -18.13
C TRP A 758 -29.54 -4.73 -18.89
N GLN A 759 -29.54 -3.66 -19.70
CA GLN A 759 -30.70 -3.22 -20.49
C GLN A 759 -32.00 -3.13 -19.64
N GLY A 760 -31.88 -2.62 -18.41
CA GLY A 760 -33.01 -2.49 -17.48
C GLY A 760 -33.45 -3.78 -16.77
N LEU A 761 -32.85 -4.94 -17.08
CA LEU A 761 -33.07 -6.20 -16.38
C LEU A 761 -32.01 -6.42 -15.30
N GLN A 762 -32.43 -6.80 -14.10
CA GLN A 762 -31.53 -7.15 -13.00
C GLN A 762 -31.12 -8.63 -13.10
N LEU A 763 -29.86 -8.84 -13.49
CA LEU A 763 -29.20 -10.14 -13.66
C LEU A 763 -28.35 -10.55 -12.44
N GLY A 764 -28.40 -9.78 -11.36
CA GLY A 764 -27.68 -10.08 -10.12
C GLY A 764 -27.98 -11.47 -9.52
N SER A 765 -26.99 -12.00 -8.81
CA SER A 765 -27.02 -13.25 -8.05
C SER A 765 -27.97 -13.15 -6.88
N GLY A 766 -28.80 -14.16 -6.69
CA GLY A 766 -29.71 -14.29 -5.58
C GLY A 766 -30.91 -13.36 -5.66
N PHE A 767 -32.08 -13.93 -5.40
CA PHE A 767 -33.29 -13.17 -5.23
C PHE A 767 -34.30 -13.86 -4.33
N ASP A 768 -35.05 -13.04 -3.58
CA ASP A 768 -36.18 -13.48 -2.76
C ASP A 768 -37.48 -12.97 -3.39
N ILE A 769 -38.56 -13.74 -3.29
CA ILE A 769 -39.86 -13.37 -3.87
C ILE A 769 -40.78 -12.79 -2.81
N ARG A 770 -41.44 -11.68 -3.13
CA ARG A 770 -42.49 -11.09 -2.31
C ARG A 770 -43.75 -10.90 -3.13
N LEU A 771 -44.88 -11.23 -2.52
CA LEU A 771 -46.21 -11.01 -3.08
C LEU A 771 -46.87 -9.86 -2.31
N ALA A 772 -46.93 -8.70 -2.95
CA ALA A 772 -47.50 -7.49 -2.37
C ALA A 772 -48.99 -7.40 -2.69
N TYR A 773 -49.82 -7.64 -1.68
CA TYR A 773 -51.27 -7.48 -1.72
C TYR A 773 -51.67 -6.08 -1.26
N SER A 774 -52.92 -5.68 -1.54
CA SER A 774 -53.44 -4.38 -1.08
C SER A 774 -53.45 -4.29 0.47
N LYS A 775 -53.49 -3.07 1.02
CA LYS A 775 -53.42 -2.79 2.48
C LYS A 775 -52.09 -3.19 3.17
N LYS A 776 -50.95 -3.09 2.46
CA LYS A 776 -49.59 -3.35 2.97
C LYS A 776 -49.36 -4.79 3.45
N LEU A 777 -50.08 -5.77 2.91
CA LEU A 777 -49.83 -7.19 3.16
C LEU A 777 -48.75 -7.69 2.20
N ASP A 778 -47.54 -7.92 2.71
CA ASP A 778 -46.43 -8.51 1.95
C ASP A 778 -46.23 -9.96 2.41
N LEU A 779 -46.46 -10.92 1.51
CA LEU A 779 -46.23 -12.34 1.76
C LEU A 779 -44.94 -12.82 1.08
N ASP A 780 -44.36 -13.88 1.63
CA ASP A 780 -43.18 -14.54 1.09
C ASP A 780 -43.51 -15.59 0.01
N GLY A 781 -42.51 -15.98 -0.79
CA GLY A 781 -42.64 -16.97 -1.86
C GLY A 781 -43.06 -18.37 -1.40
N SER A 782 -42.91 -18.70 -0.12
CA SER A 782 -43.42 -19.96 0.47
C SER A 782 -44.93 -20.17 0.25
N VAL A 783 -45.72 -19.09 0.14
CA VAL A 783 -47.18 -19.16 -0.08
C VAL A 783 -47.56 -19.70 -1.45
N ILE A 784 -46.69 -19.56 -2.46
CA ILE A 784 -46.85 -20.18 -3.79
C ILE A 784 -46.15 -21.54 -3.89
N GLY A 785 -45.67 -22.09 -2.77
CA GLY A 785 -44.97 -23.38 -2.71
C GLY A 785 -43.54 -23.34 -3.22
N LEU A 786 -42.89 -22.17 -3.21
CA LEU A 786 -41.46 -22.07 -3.53
C LEU A 786 -40.63 -22.66 -2.40
N ASN A 787 -39.77 -23.63 -2.71
CA ASN A 787 -38.74 -24.15 -1.80
C ASN A 787 -37.36 -23.57 -2.16
N ASP A 788 -36.38 -23.77 -1.28
CA ASP A 788 -35.02 -23.27 -1.51
C ASP A 788 -34.39 -23.86 -2.79
N ASP A 789 -34.69 -25.11 -3.11
CA ASP A 789 -34.19 -25.82 -4.30
C ASP A 789 -34.82 -25.38 -5.64
N PHE A 790 -35.86 -24.53 -5.63
CA PHE A 790 -36.66 -24.14 -6.81
C PHE A 790 -37.26 -25.34 -7.56
N ASP A 791 -37.72 -26.37 -6.84
CA ASP A 791 -38.44 -27.49 -7.43
C ASP A 791 -39.86 -27.10 -7.82
N LEU A 792 -40.39 -27.77 -8.86
CA LEU A 792 -41.77 -27.55 -9.27
C LEU A 792 -42.74 -28.29 -8.33
N THR A 793 -43.14 -27.62 -7.26
CA THR A 793 -44.21 -28.10 -6.37
C THR A 793 -45.59 -27.93 -7.01
N SER A 794 -46.60 -28.67 -6.54
CA SER A 794 -47.97 -28.55 -7.05
C SER A 794 -48.57 -27.14 -6.94
N PRO A 795 -48.38 -26.40 -5.81
CA PRO A 795 -48.82 -25.00 -5.72
C PRO A 795 -48.11 -24.09 -6.73
N LEU A 796 -46.80 -24.27 -6.94
CA LEU A 796 -46.02 -23.46 -7.88
C LEU A 796 -46.42 -23.74 -9.33
N ALA A 797 -46.70 -25.00 -9.67
CA ALA A 797 -47.23 -25.37 -10.98
C ALA A 797 -48.59 -24.70 -11.23
N ARG A 798 -49.49 -24.70 -10.23
CA ARG A 798 -50.78 -23.99 -10.32
C ARG A 798 -50.57 -22.48 -10.49
N PHE A 799 -49.64 -21.88 -9.76
CA PHE A 799 -49.30 -20.47 -9.88
C PHE A 799 -48.84 -20.10 -11.30
N PHE A 800 -47.95 -20.89 -11.90
CA PHE A 800 -47.53 -20.66 -13.29
C PHE A 800 -48.64 -20.90 -14.31
N MET A 801 -49.50 -21.90 -14.09
CA MET A 801 -50.64 -22.15 -14.97
C MET A 801 -51.59 -20.93 -15.02
N LEU A 802 -51.90 -20.35 -13.86
CA LEU A 802 -52.76 -19.16 -13.75
C LEU A 802 -52.17 -17.91 -14.43
N ASN A 803 -50.84 -17.85 -14.55
CA ASN A 803 -50.10 -16.69 -15.07
C ASN A 803 -49.35 -16.98 -16.38
N SER A 804 -49.69 -18.07 -17.07
CA SER A 804 -48.98 -18.60 -18.23
C SER A 804 -48.85 -17.60 -19.40
N GLN A 805 -49.87 -16.78 -19.65
CA GLN A 805 -49.84 -15.73 -20.67
C GLN A 805 -48.81 -14.62 -20.36
N LEU A 806 -48.68 -14.24 -19.08
CA LEU A 806 -47.70 -13.24 -18.65
C LEU A 806 -46.27 -13.78 -18.74
N VAL A 807 -46.08 -15.04 -18.34
CA VAL A 807 -44.77 -15.71 -18.45
C VAL A 807 -44.34 -15.79 -19.90
N SER A 808 -45.18 -16.35 -20.78
CA SER A 808 -44.84 -16.56 -22.19
C SER A 808 -44.53 -15.25 -22.94
N SER A 809 -45.30 -14.18 -22.70
CA SER A 809 -45.08 -12.88 -23.34
C SER A 809 -43.76 -12.19 -22.93
N ARG A 810 -43.33 -12.34 -21.66
CA ARG A 810 -42.11 -11.70 -21.14
C ARG A 810 -40.86 -12.56 -21.23
N LEU A 811 -41.00 -13.88 -21.30
CA LEU A 811 -39.86 -14.80 -21.37
C LEU A 811 -38.99 -14.51 -22.61
N ALA A 812 -39.62 -14.26 -23.76
CA ALA A 812 -38.92 -13.93 -25.00
C ALA A 812 -38.02 -12.68 -24.86
N TYR A 813 -38.50 -11.65 -24.16
CA TYR A 813 -37.71 -10.45 -23.86
C TYR A 813 -36.52 -10.77 -22.95
N ILE A 814 -36.72 -11.54 -21.87
CA ILE A 814 -35.65 -11.93 -20.95
C ILE A 814 -34.58 -12.77 -21.67
N GLU A 815 -34.99 -13.76 -22.45
CA GLU A 815 -34.08 -14.61 -23.21
C GLU A 815 -33.29 -13.81 -24.25
N SER A 816 -33.92 -12.87 -24.95
CA SER A 816 -33.22 -11.97 -25.88
C SER A 816 -32.21 -11.07 -25.16
N THR A 817 -32.55 -10.58 -23.97
CA THR A 817 -31.67 -9.75 -23.13
C THR A 817 -30.46 -10.54 -22.64
N LEU A 818 -30.68 -11.78 -22.17
CA LEU A 818 -29.61 -12.72 -21.79
C LEU A 818 -28.73 -13.10 -22.98
N ALA A 819 -29.31 -13.35 -24.15
CA ALA A 819 -28.55 -13.62 -25.37
C ALA A 819 -27.70 -12.40 -25.78
N SER A 820 -28.23 -11.17 -25.62
CA SER A 820 -27.48 -9.94 -25.85
C SER A 820 -26.32 -9.78 -24.86
N TYR A 821 -26.55 -10.06 -23.57
CA TYR A 821 -25.51 -10.05 -22.53
C TYR A 821 -24.36 -11.01 -22.87
N ARG A 822 -24.69 -12.27 -23.19
CA ARG A 822 -23.68 -13.28 -23.59
C ARG A 822 -22.93 -12.89 -24.86
N ARG A 823 -23.65 -12.38 -25.87
CA ARG A 823 -23.06 -11.92 -27.12
C ARG A 823 -22.09 -10.77 -26.89
N HIS A 824 -22.43 -9.83 -26.01
CA HIS A 824 -21.57 -8.71 -25.66
C HIS A 824 -20.24 -9.18 -25.05
N HIS A 825 -20.29 -9.97 -23.98
CA HIS A 825 -19.07 -10.46 -23.32
C HIS A 825 -18.24 -11.39 -24.21
N ARG A 826 -18.89 -12.24 -25.02
CA ARG A 826 -18.18 -13.05 -26.02
C ARG A 826 -17.45 -12.20 -27.06
N LYS A 827 -18.12 -11.14 -27.56
CA LYS A 827 -17.49 -10.18 -28.49
C LYS A 827 -16.33 -9.44 -27.82
N GLU A 828 -16.47 -9.08 -26.55
CA GLU A 828 -15.40 -8.43 -25.79
C GLU A 828 -14.19 -9.35 -25.60
N CYS A 829 -14.39 -10.60 -25.20
CA CYS A 829 -13.32 -11.61 -25.09
C CYS A 829 -12.59 -11.80 -26.42
N HIS A 830 -13.35 -11.85 -27.53
CA HIS A 830 -12.76 -11.95 -28.86
C HIS A 830 -11.95 -10.71 -29.22
N ARG A 831 -12.51 -9.51 -29.03
CA ARG A 831 -11.79 -8.24 -29.26
C ARG A 831 -10.50 -8.15 -28.44
N LYS A 832 -10.50 -8.63 -27.20
CA LYS A 832 -9.30 -8.64 -26.35
C LYS A 832 -8.22 -9.58 -26.87
N SER A 833 -8.60 -10.80 -27.25
CA SER A 833 -7.66 -11.79 -27.80
C SER A 833 -7.14 -11.41 -29.19
N GLU A 834 -7.91 -10.67 -29.98
CA GLU A 834 -7.50 -10.19 -31.31
C GLU A 834 -6.61 -8.94 -31.26
N ALA A 835 -6.85 -8.03 -30.30
CA ALA A 835 -6.10 -6.77 -30.20
C ALA A 835 -4.61 -6.97 -29.87
N LEU A 836 -4.30 -7.95 -29.02
CA LEU A 836 -2.93 -8.40 -28.76
C LEU A 836 -2.97 -9.79 -28.13
N THR A 837 -2.23 -10.74 -28.68
CA THR A 837 -2.27 -12.14 -28.28
C THR A 837 -1.63 -12.34 -26.90
N TYR A 838 -2.11 -13.30 -26.11
CA TYR A 838 -1.52 -13.65 -24.81
C TYR A 838 -0.08 -14.20 -24.92
N ARG A 839 0.31 -14.67 -26.11
CA ARG A 839 1.66 -15.13 -26.44
C ARG A 839 2.67 -13.99 -26.64
N PHE A 840 2.20 -12.75 -26.79
CA PHE A 840 3.08 -11.61 -27.07
C PHE A 840 4.15 -11.45 -25.98
N LEU A 841 3.76 -11.61 -24.69
CA LEU A 841 4.71 -11.49 -23.60
C LEU A 841 5.79 -12.57 -23.65
N SER A 842 5.41 -13.83 -23.92
CA SER A 842 6.36 -14.93 -23.93
C SER A 842 7.21 -14.98 -25.19
N HIS A 843 6.74 -14.57 -26.37
CA HIS A 843 7.51 -14.71 -27.62
C HIS A 843 8.21 -13.43 -28.10
N VAL A 844 7.73 -12.25 -27.72
CA VAL A 844 8.29 -10.96 -28.17
C VAL A 844 8.89 -10.20 -26.99
N TYR A 845 8.10 -10.01 -25.92
CA TYR A 845 8.50 -9.16 -24.80
C TYR A 845 9.63 -9.76 -23.95
N ASP A 846 9.62 -11.05 -23.66
CA ASP A 846 10.58 -11.69 -22.75
C ASP A 846 11.81 -12.31 -23.43
N HIS A 847 11.84 -12.34 -24.77
CA HIS A 847 12.91 -12.96 -25.57
C HIS A 847 13.58 -11.94 -26.50
N PRO A 848 14.69 -11.30 -26.06
CA PRO A 848 15.54 -10.50 -26.94
C PRO A 848 16.09 -11.34 -28.09
N ARG A 849 15.92 -10.87 -29.33
CA ARG A 849 16.37 -11.56 -30.56
C ARG A 849 16.52 -10.58 -31.72
N GLU A 850 17.19 -11.02 -32.78
CA GLU A 850 17.42 -10.20 -33.97
C GLU A 850 16.11 -9.77 -34.68
N PRO A 851 16.09 -8.59 -35.32
CA PRO A 851 14.87 -8.03 -35.92
C PRO A 851 14.24 -8.87 -37.04
N SER A 852 15.07 -9.52 -37.86
CA SER A 852 14.65 -10.25 -39.07
C SER A 852 13.64 -11.37 -38.78
N GLY A 853 13.87 -12.15 -37.73
CA GLY A 853 12.94 -13.20 -37.28
C GLY A 853 11.77 -12.69 -36.44
N LEU A 854 11.88 -11.50 -35.84
CA LEU A 854 10.86 -10.94 -34.96
C LEU A 854 9.65 -10.45 -35.77
N THR A 855 9.89 -9.70 -36.85
CA THR A 855 8.81 -9.20 -37.70
C THR A 855 8.00 -10.33 -38.33
N ALA A 856 8.67 -11.36 -38.87
CA ALA A 856 8.01 -12.52 -39.47
C ALA A 856 7.14 -13.29 -38.44
N SER A 857 7.71 -13.58 -37.27
CA SER A 857 6.96 -14.29 -36.21
C SER A 857 5.83 -13.45 -35.60
N SER A 858 5.99 -12.13 -35.49
CA SER A 858 4.92 -11.25 -35.03
C SER A 858 3.77 -11.14 -36.04
N ILE A 859 4.06 -11.14 -37.34
CA ILE A 859 3.03 -11.16 -38.40
C ILE A 859 2.24 -12.48 -38.38
N GLU A 860 2.92 -13.60 -38.15
CA GLU A 860 2.30 -14.92 -38.04
C GLU A 860 1.41 -15.03 -36.79
N LEU A 861 1.88 -14.52 -35.64
CA LEU A 861 1.21 -14.70 -34.35
C LEU A 861 0.09 -13.69 -34.09
N GLU A 862 0.29 -12.41 -34.43
CA GLU A 862 -0.66 -11.34 -34.07
C GLU A 862 -1.75 -11.16 -35.12
N LYS A 863 -2.98 -10.83 -34.73
CA LYS A 863 -4.12 -10.66 -35.66
C LYS A 863 -4.41 -9.20 -36.00
N ASP A 864 -4.22 -8.29 -35.05
CA ASP A 864 -4.49 -6.86 -35.24
C ASP A 864 -3.53 -6.24 -36.27
N SER A 865 -4.09 -5.58 -37.29
CA SER A 865 -3.30 -4.94 -38.34
C SER A 865 -2.41 -3.83 -37.79
N ARG A 866 -2.84 -3.09 -36.76
CA ARG A 866 -2.05 -2.02 -36.14
C ARG A 866 -0.79 -2.57 -35.49
N VAL A 867 -0.89 -3.74 -34.85
CA VAL A 867 0.27 -4.42 -34.27
C VAL A 867 1.20 -4.91 -35.37
N ARG A 868 0.68 -5.56 -36.41
CA ARG A 868 1.50 -6.02 -37.55
C ARG A 868 2.24 -4.87 -38.24
N VAL A 869 1.53 -3.78 -38.54
CA VAL A 869 2.08 -2.56 -39.13
C VAL A 869 3.13 -1.96 -38.21
N LEU A 870 2.83 -1.83 -36.91
CA LEU A 870 3.78 -1.32 -35.92
C LEU A 870 5.06 -2.17 -35.87
N MET A 871 4.94 -3.50 -35.84
CA MET A 871 6.10 -4.40 -35.81
C MET A 871 6.93 -4.29 -37.08
N SER A 872 6.29 -4.28 -38.26
CA SER A 872 6.98 -4.13 -39.55
C SER A 872 7.63 -2.76 -39.75
N GLY A 873 6.98 -1.68 -39.31
CA GLY A 873 7.47 -0.32 -39.45
C GLY A 873 8.46 0.11 -38.36
N SER A 874 8.75 -0.76 -37.39
CA SER A 874 9.63 -0.45 -36.25
C SER A 874 10.88 -1.32 -36.24
N GLU A 875 11.34 -1.80 -37.40
CA GLU A 875 12.57 -2.59 -37.51
C GLU A 875 13.78 -1.86 -36.90
N GLU A 876 13.87 -0.53 -37.07
CA GLU A 876 14.90 0.30 -36.45
C GLU A 876 14.85 0.26 -34.92
N VAL A 877 13.65 0.26 -34.32
CA VAL A 877 13.48 0.15 -32.85
C VAL A 877 14.00 -1.18 -32.35
N PHE A 878 13.64 -2.29 -33.01
CA PHE A 878 14.12 -3.61 -32.64
C PHE A 878 15.62 -3.76 -32.85
N SER A 879 16.15 -3.22 -33.96
CA SER A 879 17.58 -3.19 -34.25
C SER A 879 18.34 -2.40 -33.20
N ALA A 880 17.87 -1.21 -32.82
CA ALA A 880 18.48 -0.40 -31.78
C ALA A 880 18.45 -1.12 -30.42
N ALA A 881 17.29 -1.64 -30.01
CA ALA A 881 17.14 -2.33 -28.73
C ALA A 881 18.00 -3.61 -28.65
N TYR A 882 18.03 -4.41 -29.72
CA TYR A 882 18.85 -5.62 -29.77
C TYR A 882 20.34 -5.29 -29.78
N ASN A 883 20.79 -4.34 -30.61
CA ASN A 883 22.20 -3.97 -30.68
C ASN A 883 22.70 -3.40 -29.34
N ARG A 884 21.89 -2.59 -28.65
CA ARG A 884 22.18 -2.10 -27.30
C ARG A 884 22.28 -3.24 -26.29
N PHE A 885 21.31 -4.15 -26.30
CA PHE A 885 21.27 -5.29 -25.40
C PHE A 885 22.49 -6.20 -25.62
N SER A 886 22.75 -6.59 -26.87
CA SER A 886 23.88 -7.43 -27.26
C SER A 886 25.22 -6.80 -26.92
N ALA A 887 25.39 -5.48 -27.12
CA ALA A 887 26.62 -4.77 -26.79
C ALA A 887 26.93 -4.76 -25.28
N VAL A 888 25.90 -4.68 -24.44
CA VAL A 888 26.05 -4.66 -22.97
C VAL A 888 26.23 -6.07 -22.41
N SER A 889 25.55 -7.06 -22.99
CA SER A 889 25.54 -8.45 -22.52
C SER A 889 26.74 -9.30 -22.97
N ILE A 890 27.77 -8.73 -23.59
CA ILE A 890 28.95 -9.47 -24.07
C ILE A 890 29.73 -10.09 -22.91
N ASP A 891 29.96 -9.32 -21.86
CA ASP A 891 30.71 -9.75 -20.68
C ASP A 891 30.09 -9.17 -19.39
N GLU A 892 30.48 -9.74 -18.24
CA GLU A 892 29.99 -9.29 -16.93
C GLU A 892 30.38 -7.83 -16.64
N THR A 893 31.52 -7.38 -17.19
CA THR A 893 32.08 -6.04 -16.95
C THR A 893 31.24 -4.94 -17.62
N ARG A 894 30.89 -5.10 -18.90
CA ARG A 894 29.98 -4.19 -19.63
C ARG A 894 28.58 -4.23 -19.03
N THR A 895 28.11 -5.42 -18.65
CA THR A 895 26.82 -5.60 -17.98
C THR A 895 26.74 -4.79 -16.69
N TRP A 896 27.72 -4.93 -15.80
CA TRP A 896 27.79 -4.18 -14.55
C TRP A 896 27.92 -2.67 -14.79
N TRP A 897 28.81 -2.27 -15.69
CA TRP A 897 29.06 -0.87 -16.03
C TRP A 897 27.79 -0.17 -16.55
N TYR A 898 27.06 -0.82 -17.46
CA TYR A 898 25.78 -0.29 -17.96
C TYR A 898 24.76 -0.12 -16.83
N ILE A 899 24.56 -1.16 -16.00
CA ILE A 899 23.57 -1.10 -14.91
C ILE A 899 23.92 0.03 -13.93
N PHE A 900 25.22 0.21 -13.62
CA PHE A 900 25.68 1.27 -12.74
C PHE A 900 25.32 2.67 -13.27
N TRP A 901 25.66 2.98 -14.52
CA TRP A 901 25.42 4.30 -15.10
C TRP A 901 23.93 4.56 -15.40
N ASP A 902 23.19 3.54 -15.85
CA ASP A 902 21.74 3.66 -16.04
C ASP A 902 21.01 3.92 -14.72
N ASP A 903 21.38 3.21 -13.65
CA ASP A 903 20.77 3.43 -12.34
C ASP A 903 21.16 4.78 -11.71
N LEU A 904 22.43 5.19 -11.90
CA LEU A 904 22.91 6.49 -11.47
C LEU A 904 22.10 7.61 -12.11
N TRP A 905 21.88 7.55 -13.42
CA TRP A 905 21.07 8.50 -14.17
C TRP A 905 19.65 8.56 -13.62
N ARG A 906 18.94 7.42 -13.58
CA ARG A 906 17.54 7.34 -13.14
C ARG A 906 17.32 7.91 -11.73
N ARG A 907 18.30 7.76 -10.83
CA ARG A 907 18.18 8.16 -9.41
C ARG A 907 18.72 9.53 -9.05
N ASN A 908 19.56 10.12 -9.90
CA ASN A 908 20.34 11.30 -9.49
C ASN A 908 20.34 12.45 -10.51
N HIS A 909 19.81 12.26 -11.74
CA HIS A 909 19.80 13.34 -12.74
C HIS A 909 19.06 14.61 -12.27
N ASP A 910 17.98 14.46 -11.50
CA ASP A 910 17.20 15.57 -10.94
C ASP A 910 17.92 16.34 -9.80
N THR A 911 18.91 15.69 -9.18
CA THR A 911 19.62 16.18 -8.00
C THR A 911 20.97 16.76 -8.37
N ILE A 912 21.69 16.12 -9.30
CA ILE A 912 23.02 16.47 -9.79
C ILE A 912 22.88 17.17 -11.13
N SER A 913 22.91 18.51 -11.12
CA SER A 913 22.69 19.33 -12.32
C SER A 913 23.67 19.06 -13.47
N GLY A 914 24.90 18.60 -13.17
CA GLY A 914 25.89 18.24 -14.20
C GLY A 914 25.50 17.02 -15.03
N LEU A 915 24.69 16.10 -14.48
CA LEU A 915 24.15 14.99 -15.26
C LEU A 915 23.12 15.51 -16.28
N GLU A 916 22.16 16.31 -15.83
CA GLU A 916 21.12 16.88 -16.70
C GLU A 916 21.69 17.81 -17.78
N LEU A 917 22.68 18.64 -17.44
CA LEU A 917 23.35 19.53 -18.40
C LEU A 917 24.06 18.75 -19.52
N HIS A 918 24.66 17.62 -19.18
CA HIS A 918 25.37 16.74 -20.11
C HIS A 918 24.58 15.45 -20.38
N ALA A 919 23.26 15.55 -20.55
CA ALA A 919 22.38 14.39 -20.71
C ALA A 919 22.82 13.42 -21.82
N VAL A 920 23.33 13.94 -22.95
CA VAL A 920 23.82 13.15 -24.10
C VAL A 920 24.96 12.19 -23.70
N ASP A 921 25.73 12.54 -22.67
CA ASP A 921 26.88 11.77 -22.21
C ASP A 921 26.54 10.78 -21.07
N PHE A 922 25.41 10.97 -20.37
CA PHE A 922 25.04 10.18 -19.19
C PHE A 922 23.74 9.38 -19.34
N ASN A 923 22.77 9.89 -20.09
CA ASN A 923 21.49 9.22 -20.28
C ASN A 923 21.65 8.02 -21.22
N PRO A 924 21.38 6.78 -20.78
CA PRO A 924 21.53 5.58 -21.61
C PRO A 924 20.64 5.55 -22.86
N TYR A 925 19.70 6.48 -22.99
CA TYR A 925 18.92 6.65 -24.23
C TYR A 925 19.75 7.22 -25.39
N TYR A 926 20.93 7.79 -25.14
CA TYR A 926 21.82 8.27 -26.20
C TYR A 926 22.90 7.24 -26.56
N PRO A 927 23.30 7.12 -27.84
CA PRO A 927 24.39 6.25 -28.26
C PRO A 927 25.73 6.58 -27.59
N THR A 928 26.01 7.87 -27.39
CA THR A 928 27.24 8.42 -26.80
C THR A 928 27.32 8.30 -25.29
N SER A 929 26.31 7.73 -24.65
CA SER A 929 26.30 7.58 -23.20
C SER A 929 27.50 6.76 -22.72
N ILE A 930 28.13 7.25 -21.65
CA ILE A 930 29.21 6.52 -20.98
C ILE A 930 28.78 5.13 -20.52
N ALA A 931 27.48 4.88 -20.34
CA ALA A 931 26.93 3.56 -19.98
C ALA A 931 27.33 2.43 -20.94
N TYR A 932 27.70 2.75 -22.20
CA TYR A 932 28.10 1.76 -23.20
C TYR A 932 29.61 1.59 -23.36
N THR A 933 30.42 2.44 -22.71
CA THR A 933 31.88 2.46 -22.87
C THR A 933 32.57 2.39 -21.51
N PRO A 934 32.99 1.19 -21.06
CA PRO A 934 33.85 1.06 -19.88
C PRO A 934 35.17 1.81 -20.08
N LEU A 935 35.51 2.71 -19.16
CA LEU A 935 36.71 3.55 -19.27
C LEU A 935 37.78 3.17 -18.24
N PRO A 936 39.07 3.19 -18.62
CA PRO A 936 40.17 3.20 -17.65
C PRO A 936 40.07 4.39 -16.69
N ARG A 937 40.65 4.26 -15.50
CA ARG A 937 40.48 5.25 -14.43
C ARG A 937 40.86 6.67 -14.83
N ALA A 938 42.04 6.83 -15.43
CA ALA A 938 42.52 8.15 -15.83
C ALA A 938 41.59 8.82 -16.87
N ALA A 939 41.00 8.02 -17.77
CA ALA A 939 40.05 8.49 -18.76
C ALA A 939 38.72 8.91 -18.11
N LEU A 940 38.20 8.13 -17.15
CA LEU A 940 36.98 8.48 -16.42
C LEU A 940 37.17 9.75 -15.57
N GLU A 941 38.29 9.90 -14.87
CA GLU A 941 38.58 11.10 -14.09
C GLU A 941 38.64 12.34 -14.98
N THR A 942 39.27 12.22 -16.16
CA THR A 942 39.31 13.30 -17.16
C THR A 942 37.91 13.63 -17.69
N PHE A 943 37.12 12.60 -18.02
CA PHE A 943 35.75 12.73 -18.49
C PHE A 943 34.87 13.48 -17.48
N LEU A 944 34.89 13.08 -16.21
CA LEU A 944 34.13 13.70 -15.13
C LEU A 944 34.62 15.13 -14.82
N THR A 945 35.93 15.38 -14.94
CA THR A 945 36.51 16.71 -14.72
C THR A 945 36.07 17.70 -15.80
N GLN A 946 36.06 17.28 -17.06
CA GLN A 946 35.61 18.10 -18.20
C GLN A 946 34.14 18.52 -18.07
N ARG A 947 33.31 17.69 -17.40
CA ARG A 947 31.87 17.89 -17.20
C ARG A 947 31.52 18.51 -15.84
N GLY A 948 32.54 18.93 -15.09
CA GLY A 948 32.36 19.60 -13.79
C GLY A 948 31.81 18.71 -12.68
N LEU A 949 31.89 17.39 -12.81
CA LEU A 949 31.40 16.42 -11.81
C LEU A 949 32.49 15.96 -10.83
N LEU A 950 33.76 16.17 -11.18
CA LEU A 950 34.94 15.89 -10.37
C LEU A 950 35.89 17.10 -10.42
N SER A 951 36.40 17.54 -9.26
CA SER A 951 37.41 18.62 -9.19
C SER A 951 38.81 18.04 -8.97
N LYS A 952 39.83 18.62 -9.59
CA LYS A 952 41.25 18.24 -9.38
C LYS A 952 41.69 18.37 -7.91
N SER A 953 41.19 19.39 -7.23
CA SER A 953 41.25 19.51 -5.77
C SER A 953 39.84 19.27 -5.21
N PRO A 954 39.66 18.38 -4.20
CA PRO A 954 38.34 18.04 -3.71
C PRO A 954 37.60 19.28 -3.20
N ARG A 955 36.50 19.66 -3.87
CA ARG A 955 35.64 20.75 -3.43
C ARG A 955 34.53 20.20 -2.53
N TRP A 956 34.01 21.06 -1.65
CA TRP A 956 32.92 20.64 -0.77
C TRP A 956 31.70 20.17 -1.57
N GLY A 957 31.38 20.80 -2.70
CA GLY A 957 30.22 20.46 -3.54
C GLY A 957 30.33 19.21 -4.43
N ASP A 958 31.47 18.52 -4.47
CA ASP A 958 31.66 17.39 -5.39
C ASP A 958 30.89 16.14 -4.92
N PHE A 959 30.16 15.52 -5.86
CA PHE A 959 29.48 14.23 -5.67
C PHE A 959 30.41 13.06 -5.92
N PHE A 960 31.19 13.11 -7.01
CA PHE A 960 32.25 12.13 -7.27
C PHE A 960 33.53 12.54 -6.55
N HIS A 961 34.24 11.56 -6.00
CA HIS A 961 35.52 11.77 -5.32
C HIS A 961 36.42 10.53 -5.47
N PRO A 962 37.75 10.66 -5.27
CA PRO A 962 38.69 9.56 -5.47
C PRO A 962 38.32 8.26 -4.74
N GLY A 963 37.85 8.34 -3.49
CA GLY A 963 37.39 7.15 -2.75
C GLY A 963 36.15 6.45 -3.33
N PHE A 964 35.20 7.18 -3.93
CA PHE A 964 34.06 6.57 -4.62
C PHE A 964 34.51 5.89 -5.90
N LEU A 965 35.46 6.48 -6.62
CA LEU A 965 36.08 5.86 -7.79
C LEU A 965 36.93 4.63 -7.39
N ASN A 966 37.63 4.64 -6.25
CA ASN A 966 38.32 3.46 -5.72
C ASN A 966 37.33 2.30 -5.55
N LYS A 967 36.17 2.55 -4.95
CA LYS A 967 35.10 1.56 -4.80
C LYS A 967 34.59 1.03 -6.14
N LEU A 968 34.39 1.92 -7.11
CA LEU A 968 33.95 1.58 -8.46
C LEU A 968 34.95 0.65 -9.16
N TYR A 969 36.24 1.02 -9.19
CA TYR A 969 37.27 0.25 -9.88
C TYR A 969 37.64 -1.05 -9.16
N LEU A 970 37.52 -1.13 -7.82
CA LEU A 970 37.62 -2.41 -7.11
C LEU A 970 36.51 -3.37 -7.55
N ARG A 971 35.27 -2.89 -7.67
CA ARG A 971 34.16 -3.72 -8.14
C ARG A 971 34.35 -4.15 -9.59
N LEU A 972 34.87 -3.28 -10.46
CA LEU A 972 35.23 -3.67 -11.84
C LEU A 972 36.36 -4.71 -11.89
N ASN A 973 37.35 -4.60 -11.00
CA ASN A 973 38.42 -5.60 -10.94
C ASN A 973 37.87 -6.99 -10.63
N GLU A 974 36.94 -7.05 -9.67
CA GLU A 974 36.24 -8.28 -9.29
C GLU A 974 35.46 -8.89 -10.48
N THR A 975 34.76 -8.07 -11.27
CA THR A 975 34.02 -8.57 -12.46
C THR A 975 34.93 -9.06 -13.60
N VAL A 976 36.14 -8.52 -13.72
CA VAL A 976 37.09 -8.90 -14.79
C VAL A 976 37.90 -10.14 -14.42
N PHE A 977 38.41 -10.19 -13.19
CA PHE A 977 39.37 -11.20 -12.74
C PHE A 977 38.76 -12.26 -11.81
N ARG A 978 37.43 -12.39 -11.85
CA ARG A 978 36.65 -13.34 -11.04
C ARG A 978 37.23 -14.76 -11.10
N GLY A 979 37.44 -15.38 -9.92
CA GLY A 979 37.96 -16.75 -9.82
C GLY A 979 39.39 -16.96 -10.34
N SER A 980 40.14 -15.89 -10.60
CA SER A 980 41.53 -15.94 -11.03
C SER A 980 42.48 -15.53 -9.91
N SER A 981 43.75 -15.95 -9.98
CA SER A 981 44.81 -15.48 -9.06
C SER A 981 45.12 -13.98 -9.14
N ARG A 982 44.42 -13.25 -10.04
CA ARG A 982 44.52 -11.79 -10.21
C ARG A 982 43.35 -11.05 -9.54
N ALA A 983 42.42 -11.77 -8.91
CA ALA A 983 41.37 -11.16 -8.10
C ALA A 983 41.99 -10.51 -6.86
N ILE A 984 41.42 -9.37 -6.45
CA ILE A 984 41.87 -8.67 -5.25
C ILE A 984 41.12 -9.26 -4.07
N LEU A 985 41.84 -9.91 -3.15
CA LEU A 985 41.29 -10.48 -1.92
C LEU A 985 41.28 -9.42 -0.81
N PHE A 986 40.25 -9.45 0.03
CA PHE A 986 40.16 -8.57 1.20
C PHE A 986 40.62 -9.30 2.46
N HIS A 987 41.21 -8.56 3.39
CA HIS A 987 41.53 -9.08 4.72
C HIS A 987 40.43 -8.72 5.71
N ILE A 988 40.05 -9.68 6.56
CA ILE A 988 39.07 -9.46 7.62
C ILE A 988 39.77 -8.81 8.82
N GLY A 989 39.42 -7.55 9.11
CA GLY A 989 40.02 -6.80 10.21
C GLY A 989 41.52 -6.55 9.99
N GLN A 990 42.35 -6.98 10.94
CA GLN A 990 43.82 -6.95 10.84
C GLN A 990 44.43 -8.35 10.70
N ASP A 991 43.62 -9.40 10.68
CA ASP A 991 44.11 -10.76 10.47
C ASP A 991 44.41 -10.98 8.97
N HIS A 992 45.41 -11.81 8.67
CA HIS A 992 45.78 -12.22 7.30
C HIS A 992 44.79 -13.23 6.69
N SER A 993 43.57 -13.34 7.23
CA SER A 993 42.54 -14.22 6.65
C SER A 993 41.95 -13.53 5.43
N GLU A 994 42.34 -14.05 4.26
CA GLU A 994 41.77 -13.64 2.98
C GLU A 994 40.30 -14.03 2.90
N LEU A 995 39.49 -13.11 2.39
CA LEU A 995 38.06 -13.25 2.19
C LEU A 995 37.72 -12.78 0.77
N ASP A 996 37.10 -13.68 0.01
CA ASP A 996 36.36 -13.29 -1.18
C ASP A 996 35.01 -12.69 -0.76
N MET A 997 34.64 -11.55 -1.35
CA MET A 997 33.35 -10.91 -1.12
C MET A 997 32.17 -11.80 -1.53
N GLU A 998 32.39 -12.77 -2.41
CA GLU A 998 31.37 -13.74 -2.79
C GLU A 998 31.01 -14.73 -1.65
N ASP A 999 31.96 -15.01 -0.76
CA ASP A 999 31.83 -16.03 0.29
C ASP A 999 31.12 -15.51 1.56
N VAL A 1000 30.99 -14.18 1.69
CA VAL A 1000 30.37 -13.49 2.84
C VAL A 1000 28.95 -13.98 3.19
N ASP A 1001 28.28 -14.62 2.23
CA ASP A 1001 26.89 -15.07 2.32
C ASP A 1001 26.70 -16.60 2.23
N LEU A 1002 27.75 -17.41 1.98
CA LEU A 1002 27.64 -18.87 1.84
C LEU A 1002 27.34 -19.58 3.17
N ASP A 1003 27.87 -19.08 4.29
CA ASP A 1003 27.78 -19.73 5.62
C ASP A 1003 26.46 -19.48 6.37
N THR A 1004 25.57 -18.62 5.85
CA THR A 1004 24.34 -18.21 6.55
C THR A 1004 23.08 -18.48 5.74
N LEU A 1005 22.82 -19.76 5.44
CA LEU A 1005 21.69 -20.25 4.64
C LEU A 1005 20.28 -20.04 5.24
N VAL A 1006 20.11 -19.30 6.33
CA VAL A 1006 18.76 -19.07 6.90
C VAL A 1006 18.05 -17.88 6.25
N GLN A 1007 18.77 -16.84 5.81
CA GLN A 1007 18.25 -15.73 4.98
C GLN A 1007 19.39 -15.12 4.15
N PRO A 1008 19.34 -15.12 2.80
CA PRO A 1008 20.40 -14.52 1.99
C PRO A 1008 20.50 -13.00 2.24
N SER A 1009 21.72 -12.50 2.47
CA SER A 1009 22.04 -11.06 2.61
C SER A 1009 21.82 -10.28 1.31
N THR A 1010 21.59 -11.00 0.23
CA THR A 1010 21.15 -10.46 -1.05
C THR A 1010 19.66 -10.74 -1.14
N LEU A 1011 18.87 -9.78 -0.66
CA LEU A 1011 17.47 -9.68 -1.04
C LEU A 1011 17.46 -9.65 -2.57
N GLY A 1012 17.22 -10.81 -3.19
CA GLY A 1012 17.50 -11.03 -4.60
C GLY A 1012 16.94 -9.89 -5.44
N THR A 1013 17.83 -9.15 -6.11
CA THR A 1013 17.68 -8.16 -7.21
C THR A 1013 16.31 -7.53 -7.55
N GLY A 1014 15.34 -7.52 -6.64
CA GLY A 1014 13.91 -7.54 -6.96
C GLY A 1014 13.18 -6.22 -6.71
N GLY A 1015 13.83 -5.24 -6.08
CA GLY A 1015 13.21 -3.93 -5.81
C GLY A 1015 13.44 -2.88 -6.91
N GLY A 1016 14.41 -3.10 -7.81
CA GLY A 1016 14.93 -2.09 -8.76
C GLY A 1016 14.74 -2.41 -10.24
N THR A 1017 13.87 -3.36 -10.59
CA THR A 1017 13.52 -3.70 -11.99
C THR A 1017 12.34 -2.88 -12.54
N ASP A 1018 11.77 -1.99 -11.74
CA ASP A 1018 10.74 -1.08 -12.23
C ASP A 1018 11.36 0.08 -12.99
N HIS A 1019 10.65 0.57 -14.01
CA HIS A 1019 11.19 1.47 -15.03
C HIS A 1019 11.73 2.78 -14.44
N ASP A 1020 10.99 3.43 -13.53
CA ASP A 1020 11.30 4.79 -13.09
C ASP A 1020 10.97 5.02 -11.60
N ASN A 1021 11.79 4.51 -10.68
CA ASN A 1021 11.63 4.83 -9.27
C ASN A 1021 12.65 5.92 -8.88
N SER A 1022 12.21 7.02 -8.27
CA SER A 1022 13.04 8.19 -7.97
C SER A 1022 13.51 8.27 -6.50
N SER A 1023 12.82 7.64 -5.56
CA SER A 1023 13.17 7.69 -4.12
C SER A 1023 13.76 6.37 -3.59
N ILE A 1024 14.93 6.45 -2.95
CA ILE A 1024 15.52 5.32 -2.20
C ILE A 1024 14.80 5.17 -0.85
N ARG A 1025 14.57 3.92 -0.46
CA ARG A 1025 13.94 3.60 0.82
C ARG A 1025 14.96 3.53 1.91
N ALA A 1026 14.54 3.96 3.09
CA ALA A 1026 15.36 3.71 4.24
C ALA A 1026 15.30 2.23 4.63
N ARG A 1027 16.46 1.58 4.73
CA ARG A 1027 16.59 0.16 5.08
C ARG A 1027 17.80 -0.08 5.99
N PRO A 1028 17.84 -1.20 6.74
CA PRO A 1028 19.09 -1.60 7.36
C PRO A 1028 20.15 -1.85 6.28
N ALA A 1029 21.40 -1.52 6.59
CA ALA A 1029 22.54 -1.87 5.75
C ALA A 1029 22.69 -3.40 5.71
N TYR A 1030 22.99 -3.94 4.53
CA TYR A 1030 23.30 -5.37 4.40
C TYR A 1030 24.63 -5.69 5.08
N ARG A 1031 24.88 -6.98 5.33
CA ARG A 1031 26.12 -7.46 5.94
C ARG A 1031 27.35 -7.03 5.15
N TRP A 1032 27.33 -7.21 3.83
CA TRP A 1032 28.43 -6.79 2.93
C TRP A 1032 28.61 -5.27 2.89
N GLU A 1033 27.54 -4.47 2.98
CA GLU A 1033 27.63 -3.00 3.10
C GLU A 1033 28.25 -2.59 4.44
N GLY A 1034 27.93 -3.33 5.50
CA GLY A 1034 28.51 -3.19 6.82
C GLY A 1034 30.02 -3.43 6.80
N LEU A 1035 30.47 -4.51 6.15
CA LEU A 1035 31.90 -4.86 6.00
C LEU A 1035 32.71 -3.77 5.30
N LEU A 1036 32.19 -3.21 4.20
CA LEU A 1036 32.87 -2.15 3.43
C LEU A 1036 32.89 -0.78 4.15
N SER A 1037 32.04 -0.59 5.17
CA SER A 1037 31.92 0.70 5.86
C SER A 1037 32.29 0.65 7.34
N ASP A 1038 32.60 -0.54 7.89
CA ASP A 1038 33.06 -0.68 9.27
C ASP A 1038 34.53 -0.27 9.40
N PRO A 1039 34.88 0.50 10.43
CA PRO A 1039 36.28 0.71 10.76
C PRO A 1039 36.89 -0.60 11.26
N VAL A 1040 38.15 -0.82 10.92
CA VAL A 1040 38.91 -1.96 11.43
C VAL A 1040 39.24 -1.71 12.91
N LEU A 1041 38.65 -2.51 13.81
CA LEU A 1041 38.77 -2.33 15.27
C LEU A 1041 39.95 -3.10 15.86
N ARG A 1042 40.79 -2.44 16.67
CA ARG A 1042 41.98 -3.02 17.35
C ARG A 1042 41.71 -3.65 18.74
N GLY A 1043 40.47 -4.00 19.09
CA GLY A 1043 40.17 -4.57 20.42
C GLY A 1043 38.69 -4.91 20.71
N SER A 1044 38.44 -5.72 21.75
CA SER A 1044 37.21 -6.53 21.95
C SER A 1044 35.93 -5.83 22.44
N ARG A 1045 35.82 -4.50 22.42
CA ARG A 1045 34.56 -3.84 22.82
C ARG A 1045 33.68 -3.49 21.62
N ARG A 1046 32.92 -4.50 21.18
CA ARG A 1046 31.81 -4.36 20.22
C ARG A 1046 30.61 -3.71 20.93
N SER A 1047 30.66 -2.39 21.15
CA SER A 1047 29.50 -1.66 21.68
C SER A 1047 28.45 -1.45 20.58
N ARG A 1048 27.18 -1.66 20.92
CA ARG A 1048 26.06 -1.28 20.04
C ARG A 1048 25.98 0.25 20.00
N ASN A 1049 26.24 0.85 18.83
CA ASN A 1049 26.01 2.28 18.64
C ASN A 1049 24.51 2.58 18.68
N PHE A 1050 24.02 3.08 19.83
CA PHE A 1050 22.64 3.54 20.00
C PHE A 1050 22.26 4.63 18.97
N LEU A 1051 23.23 5.41 18.51
CA LEU A 1051 23.08 6.47 17.50
C LEU A 1051 23.04 5.96 16.05
N ALA A 1052 23.15 4.65 15.80
CA ALA A 1052 23.32 4.16 14.43
C ALA A 1052 22.10 4.34 13.52
N LYS A 1053 20.93 4.66 14.09
CA LYS A 1053 19.69 5.03 13.36
C LYS A 1053 19.52 6.54 13.19
N LEU A 1054 20.32 7.37 13.87
CA LEU A 1054 20.14 8.82 13.91
C LEU A 1054 20.20 9.46 12.52
N GLY A 1055 21.12 9.01 11.67
CA GLY A 1055 21.24 9.51 10.30
C GLY A 1055 19.99 9.23 9.44
N ALA A 1056 19.34 8.09 9.65
CA ALA A 1056 18.08 7.75 8.99
C ALA A 1056 16.87 8.48 9.58
N TRP A 1057 16.86 8.68 10.90
CA TRP A 1057 15.84 9.49 11.58
C TRP A 1057 15.88 10.95 11.15
N MET A 1058 17.08 11.50 10.96
CA MET A 1058 17.30 12.87 10.51
C MET A 1058 17.23 13.03 8.99
N GLY A 1059 16.90 11.97 8.22
CA GLY A 1059 16.75 12.03 6.77
C GLY A 1059 18.06 12.23 5.97
N VAL A 1060 19.22 12.15 6.64
CA VAL A 1060 20.55 12.35 6.03
C VAL A 1060 20.94 11.15 5.18
N THR A 1061 20.73 9.94 5.71
CA THR A 1061 21.04 8.68 5.02
C THR A 1061 19.81 7.77 4.99
N PRO A 1062 19.54 7.04 3.90
CA PRO A 1062 18.52 6.01 3.90
C PRO A 1062 18.98 4.75 4.66
N LEU A 1063 20.29 4.54 4.80
CA LEU A 1063 20.83 3.34 5.43
C LEU A 1063 21.05 3.56 6.93
N TRP A 1064 20.69 2.56 7.75
CA TRP A 1064 21.09 2.49 9.16
C TRP A 1064 21.71 1.14 9.49
N ARG A 1065 22.55 1.09 10.52
CA ARG A 1065 23.16 -0.18 10.97
C ARG A 1065 22.17 -1.00 11.78
N SER A 1066 22.05 -2.28 11.47
CA SER A 1066 21.41 -3.28 12.35
C SER A 1066 22.42 -4.35 12.73
N GLY A 1067 22.54 -4.63 14.04
CA GLY A 1067 23.42 -5.68 14.55
C GLY A 1067 24.75 -5.18 15.10
N VAL A 1068 25.67 -6.12 15.32
CA VAL A 1068 27.01 -5.85 15.85
C VAL A 1068 27.94 -5.44 14.70
N PRO A 1069 28.78 -4.39 14.85
CA PRO A 1069 29.76 -4.03 13.84
C PRO A 1069 30.61 -5.23 13.44
N SER A 1070 30.80 -5.41 12.13
CA SER A 1070 31.73 -6.40 11.60
C SER A 1070 33.18 -5.98 11.89
N PRO A 1071 34.16 -6.89 11.82
CA PRO A 1071 35.58 -6.54 11.99
C PRO A 1071 36.12 -5.55 10.94
N GLY A 1072 35.34 -5.17 9.94
CA GLY A 1072 35.77 -4.32 8.82
C GLY A 1072 36.65 -5.08 7.83
N LEU A 1073 36.91 -4.45 6.68
CA LEU A 1073 37.81 -4.98 5.65
C LEU A 1073 39.05 -4.11 5.52
N SER A 1074 40.17 -4.74 5.19
CA SER A 1074 41.41 -4.07 4.84
C SER A 1074 42.01 -4.66 3.55
N LEU A 1075 42.90 -3.91 2.92
CA LEU A 1075 43.50 -4.25 1.64
C LEU A 1075 45.00 -3.96 1.67
N ASP A 1076 45.78 -4.85 1.03
CA ASP A 1076 47.23 -4.75 0.92
C ASP A 1076 47.65 -3.79 -0.19
N VAL A 1077 47.71 -2.52 0.16
CA VAL A 1077 48.14 -1.44 -0.73
C VAL A 1077 49.23 -0.59 -0.09
N GLN A 1078 50.20 -0.20 -0.91
CA GLN A 1078 51.25 0.75 -0.57
C GLN A 1078 50.99 2.11 -1.23
N MET A 1079 51.33 3.18 -0.52
CA MET A 1079 51.28 4.53 -1.06
C MET A 1079 52.57 4.84 -1.85
N GLU A 1080 52.45 4.98 -3.16
CA GLU A 1080 53.54 5.35 -4.05
C GLU A 1080 53.15 6.58 -4.89
N ASN A 1081 53.98 7.62 -4.90
CA ASN A 1081 53.75 8.84 -5.71
C ASN A 1081 52.34 9.46 -5.55
N GLY A 1082 51.78 9.38 -4.33
CA GLY A 1082 50.44 9.90 -4.04
C GLY A 1082 49.28 9.06 -4.56
N ARG A 1083 49.51 7.77 -4.88
CA ARG A 1083 48.50 6.78 -5.31
C ARG A 1083 48.64 5.50 -4.48
N TYR A 1084 47.55 4.77 -4.32
CA TYR A 1084 47.59 3.42 -3.76
C TYR A 1084 47.94 2.41 -4.86
N VAL A 1085 48.90 1.53 -4.61
CA VAL A 1085 49.35 0.45 -5.51
C VAL A 1085 49.22 -0.88 -4.75
N LEU A 1086 48.72 -1.93 -5.40
CA LEU A 1086 48.61 -3.27 -4.81
C LEU A 1086 49.99 -3.88 -4.58
N LEU A 1087 50.17 -4.57 -3.46
CA LEU A 1087 51.32 -5.43 -3.21
C LEU A 1087 51.09 -6.76 -3.97
N ASP A 1088 51.89 -7.07 -4.98
CA ASP A 1088 51.81 -8.38 -5.70
C ASP A 1088 52.46 -9.47 -4.81
N ASP A 1089 51.79 -10.63 -4.61
CA ASP A 1089 52.30 -11.83 -3.90
C ASP A 1089 53.49 -12.54 -4.59
N GLY A 1090 54.15 -11.88 -5.54
CA GLY A 1090 55.20 -12.47 -6.34
C GLY A 1090 56.14 -11.41 -6.84
N SER A 1091 57.05 -10.94 -5.98
CA SER A 1091 58.28 -10.30 -6.43
C SER A 1091 59.04 -11.31 -7.31
N SER A 1092 58.96 -11.10 -8.62
CA SER A 1092 59.86 -11.65 -9.62
C SER A 1092 61.30 -11.53 -9.13
N PHE A 1093 61.93 -12.69 -8.92
CA PHE A 1093 63.34 -12.86 -8.56
C PHE A 1093 64.26 -11.99 -9.42
N GLY A 1094 65.06 -11.15 -8.77
CA GLY A 1094 66.29 -10.63 -9.36
C GLY A 1094 67.24 -11.80 -9.61
N GLY A 1095 67.73 -11.91 -10.85
CA GLY A 1095 68.44 -13.07 -11.34
C GLY A 1095 69.79 -13.34 -10.67
N SER A 1096 70.05 -14.62 -10.48
CA SER A 1096 71.38 -15.20 -10.64
C SER A 1096 71.24 -16.59 -11.28
N HIS A 1097 72.09 -16.82 -12.29
CA HIS A 1097 72.32 -18.06 -13.04
C HIS A 1097 72.09 -19.36 -12.25
N VAL A 1098 71.46 -20.36 -12.88
CA VAL A 1098 72.02 -21.72 -13.16
C VAL A 1098 71.11 -22.44 -14.19
N ASP A 1099 71.76 -23.20 -15.06
CA ASP A 1099 71.29 -23.94 -16.23
C ASP A 1099 70.15 -24.95 -16.06
N GLY A 1100 69.36 -25.08 -17.13
CA GLY A 1100 69.05 -26.36 -17.79
C GLY A 1100 68.01 -27.30 -17.17
N MET A 1101 66.80 -27.34 -17.76
CA MET A 1101 66.25 -28.55 -18.43
C MET A 1101 64.89 -28.26 -19.06
N LYS A 1102 64.71 -28.72 -20.30
CA LYS A 1102 63.43 -28.81 -21.02
C LYS A 1102 62.43 -29.69 -20.27
N LEU A 1103 61.14 -29.36 -20.32
CA LEU A 1103 60.09 -30.32 -20.62
C LEU A 1103 58.82 -29.64 -21.15
N ASP A 1104 58.14 -30.37 -22.04
CA ASP A 1104 57.14 -29.93 -23.01
C ASP A 1104 55.71 -29.67 -22.46
N SER A 1105 54.94 -28.95 -23.28
CA SER A 1105 53.47 -29.01 -23.49
C SER A 1105 52.52 -28.72 -22.31
N LEU A 1106 51.82 -27.58 -22.41
CA LEU A 1106 50.35 -27.46 -22.50
C LEU A 1106 49.93 -26.02 -22.82
#